data_AF-A0A9E1VFV5-F1
#
_entry.id   AF-A0A9E1VFV5-F1
#
_cell.length_a   1.000
_cell.length_b   1.000
_cell.length_c   1.000
_cell.angle_alpha   90.00
_cell.angle_beta   90.00
_cell.angle_gamma   90.00
#
_symmetry.space_group_name_H-M   'P 1'
#
loop_
_entity.id
_entity.type
_entity.pdbx_description
1 polymer ?
#
loop_
_entity_poly.entity_id
_entity_poly.type
_entity_poly.pdbx_seq_one_letter_code
_entity_poly.pdbx_strand_id
1 'polypeptide(L)'
;GLDNGISNINFNAPFRVYKDDLGILGSVYTAFLDDNILYLGTNQGLFYKNQDRKDTFQFVPGTEGQVWSLQKIKNTLFCGHDKGTFVISKGKADRISNTFGTWLLKEILSEDELLITGNYKGLYILKKENNTWGLRNKINGFDISSRHLEFINSAELLVSHEQKGVYQLKIDPDFKEVLSYSKTAVKKSIKSSLSQYNNKVLYGSNEGVFYYNSASLDFKKDSILSGLYNFTGYISGKLINANNKLFAFTNNNISYVQREKLSANYELFSIPIPNSVRETKDGYENILYLGEDKYLIGTTSGYIITDLKTRNKSSYTIKLDGITSHAVKEKEKPLSLNSDGDLLNKQNHIKISYSISDFSKYLPSLFKYRLMGFNNNWSNWSSKSEIYFENLPHGTYVFEAKGTIGSQQTVNSITYRFTIAKPWYLKTSALIIYFFLGILILMIINVLHRNYFKNQQEKLLQQKEKEIEIKQLENEQQLMQFKNLDLQKDIDSKNRELGLSTMNLIKRNELLGTIKKELGSTKSMTDIEAVIKLINNNLNTSDDWKLFEEAFKNTDKGFMKKLKSEHSNLTSNDLRLCTYLRLNLSSKEIAPLLNISIRSVEVKRYRLRKKMNLPHEASLSSYILEI
;
A
#
# COMPACT_ATOMS: atom_id res chain seq x y z
N GLY A 1 -18.11 -47.74 -25.13
CA GLY A 1 -18.53 -47.08 -23.88
C GLY A 1 -17.29 -46.58 -23.18
N LEU A 2 -17.44 -45.64 -22.25
CA LEU A 2 -16.34 -45.22 -21.38
C LEU A 2 -16.47 -45.97 -20.06
N ASP A 3 -15.36 -46.50 -19.53
CA ASP A 3 -15.33 -47.18 -18.22
C ASP A 3 -15.65 -46.21 -17.07
N ASN A 4 -15.33 -44.93 -17.25
CA ASN A 4 -15.75 -43.80 -16.42
C ASN A 4 -15.86 -42.55 -17.30
N GLY A 5 -17.07 -42.15 -17.69
CA GLY A 5 -17.27 -40.90 -18.42
C GLY A 5 -18.67 -40.71 -18.98
N ILE A 6 -18.93 -39.50 -19.48
CA ILE A 6 -20.20 -39.14 -20.14
C ILE A 6 -19.95 -39.11 -21.65
N SER A 7 -20.78 -39.82 -22.40
CA SER A 7 -20.79 -39.73 -23.87
C SER A 7 -21.89 -38.76 -24.31
N ASN A 8 -21.54 -37.78 -25.14
CA ASN A 8 -22.49 -36.86 -25.77
C ASN A 8 -22.56 -37.14 -27.28
N ILE A 9 -23.76 -37.33 -27.80
CA ILE A 9 -24.01 -37.45 -29.24
C ILE A 9 -24.82 -36.23 -29.67
N ASN A 10 -24.18 -35.31 -30.40
CA ASN A 10 -24.83 -34.11 -30.92
C ASN A 10 -25.17 -34.27 -32.41
N PHE A 11 -26.42 -34.61 -32.72
CA PHE A 11 -26.90 -34.74 -34.11
C PHE A 11 -26.96 -33.41 -34.87
N ASN A 12 -27.03 -32.29 -34.15
CA ASN A 12 -27.11 -30.94 -34.71
C ASN A 12 -25.74 -30.25 -34.77
N ALA A 13 -24.65 -31.00 -34.58
CA ALA A 13 -23.31 -30.43 -34.64
C ALA A 13 -23.05 -29.83 -36.03
N PRO A 14 -22.56 -28.57 -36.13
CA PRO A 14 -22.25 -27.93 -37.41
C PRO A 14 -20.99 -28.53 -38.08
N PHE A 15 -20.32 -29.46 -37.40
CA PHE A 15 -19.12 -30.15 -37.86
C PHE A 15 -19.32 -31.66 -37.80
N ARG A 16 -18.95 -32.35 -38.89
CA ARG A 16 -18.82 -33.81 -38.94
C ARG A 16 -17.36 -34.16 -39.14
N VAL A 17 -16.85 -35.12 -38.39
CA VAL A 17 -15.42 -35.44 -38.41
C VAL A 17 -15.22 -36.87 -38.83
N TYR A 18 -14.33 -37.05 -39.80
CA TYR A 18 -13.72 -38.33 -40.11
C TYR A 18 -12.33 -38.31 -39.48
N LYS A 19 -12.11 -39.18 -38.50
CA LYS A 19 -10.82 -39.35 -37.85
C LYS A 19 -10.26 -40.71 -38.22
N ASP A 20 -9.01 -40.71 -38.65
CA ASP A 20 -8.25 -41.92 -38.91
C ASP A 20 -7.44 -42.27 -37.66
N ASP A 21 -8.03 -43.10 -36.80
CA ASP A 21 -7.41 -43.52 -35.54
C ASP A 21 -6.27 -44.53 -35.74
N LEU A 22 -6.16 -45.15 -36.92
CA LEU A 22 -5.07 -46.08 -37.26
C LEU A 22 -3.83 -45.36 -37.82
N GLY A 23 -3.97 -44.10 -38.22
CA GLY A 23 -2.88 -43.30 -38.78
C GLY A 23 -2.43 -43.73 -40.18
N ILE A 24 -3.30 -44.42 -40.93
CA ILE A 24 -3.04 -44.89 -42.30
C ILE A 24 -2.94 -43.72 -43.29
N LEU A 25 -3.85 -42.74 -43.20
CA LEU A 25 -3.89 -41.55 -44.05
C LEU A 25 -2.79 -40.55 -43.67
N GLY A 26 -2.57 -40.34 -42.38
CA GLY A 26 -1.74 -39.25 -41.88
C GLY A 26 -2.36 -37.87 -42.14
N SER A 27 -1.50 -36.88 -42.39
CA SER A 27 -1.89 -35.47 -42.58
C SER A 27 -2.40 -35.20 -43.99
N VAL A 28 -3.62 -34.68 -44.08
CA VAL A 28 -4.28 -34.31 -45.35
C VAL A 28 -3.85 -32.91 -45.79
N TYR A 29 -3.15 -32.81 -46.92
CA TYR A 29 -2.70 -31.53 -47.49
C TYR A 29 -3.59 -31.02 -48.61
N THR A 30 -4.32 -31.91 -49.28
CA THR A 30 -5.21 -31.55 -50.38
C THR A 30 -6.35 -32.56 -50.47
N ALA A 31 -7.50 -32.10 -50.93
CA ALA A 31 -8.67 -32.93 -51.15
C ALA A 31 -9.33 -32.52 -52.46
N PHE A 32 -9.85 -33.49 -53.19
CA PHE A 32 -10.57 -33.25 -54.44
C PHE A 32 -11.73 -34.23 -54.56
N LEU A 33 -12.87 -33.76 -55.09
CA LEU A 33 -14.03 -34.60 -55.36
C LEU A 33 -14.23 -34.66 -56.88
N ASP A 34 -14.15 -35.87 -57.43
CA ASP A 34 -14.35 -36.11 -58.86
C ASP A 34 -15.37 -37.23 -59.07
N ASP A 35 -16.48 -36.95 -59.76
CA ASP A 35 -17.55 -37.91 -60.05
C ASP A 35 -17.93 -38.81 -58.84
N ASN A 36 -18.13 -38.19 -57.68
CA ASN A 36 -18.47 -38.82 -56.41
C ASN A 36 -17.34 -39.66 -55.74
N ILE A 37 -16.12 -39.59 -56.27
CA ILE A 37 -14.92 -40.16 -55.67
C ILE A 37 -14.17 -39.05 -54.94
N LEU A 38 -14.05 -39.19 -53.62
CA LEU A 38 -13.27 -38.29 -52.78
C LEU A 38 -11.81 -38.77 -52.74
N TYR A 39 -10.92 -37.94 -53.24
CA TYR A 39 -9.48 -38.11 -53.17
C TYR A 39 -8.89 -37.27 -52.03
N LEU A 40 -8.01 -37.87 -51.23
CA LEU A 40 -7.24 -37.20 -50.20
C LEU A 40 -5.75 -37.36 -50.51
N GLY A 41 -5.08 -36.26 -50.79
CA GLY A 41 -3.63 -36.18 -50.88
C GLY A 41 -3.04 -35.93 -49.50
N THR A 42 -2.17 -36.83 -49.07
CA THR A 42 -1.62 -36.84 -47.71
C THR A 42 -0.09 -36.83 -47.71
N ASN A 43 0.52 -36.90 -46.54
CA ASN A 43 1.97 -37.13 -46.40
C ASN A 43 2.39 -38.60 -46.62
N GLN A 44 1.45 -39.54 -46.70
CA GLN A 44 1.71 -40.97 -46.95
C GLN A 44 1.43 -41.37 -48.40
N GLY A 45 0.52 -40.65 -49.05
CA GLY A 45 0.26 -40.75 -50.48
C GLY A 45 -1.14 -40.30 -50.85
N LEU A 46 -1.60 -40.74 -52.03
CA LEU A 46 -2.94 -40.45 -52.50
C LEU A 46 -3.89 -41.58 -52.10
N PHE A 47 -4.99 -41.19 -51.46
CA PHE A 47 -6.06 -42.10 -51.09
C PHE A 47 -7.36 -41.70 -51.78
N TYR A 48 -8.23 -42.67 -52.02
CA TYR A 48 -9.55 -42.43 -52.58
C TYR A 48 -10.62 -43.29 -51.93
N LYS A 49 -11.86 -42.81 -51.95
CA LYS A 49 -13.05 -43.61 -51.64
C LYS A 49 -14.26 -43.04 -52.36
N ASN A 50 -15.30 -43.84 -52.49
CA ASN A 50 -16.61 -43.32 -52.88
C ASN A 50 -17.21 -42.52 -51.72
N GLN A 51 -17.67 -41.29 -51.97
CA GLN A 51 -18.14 -40.38 -50.92
C GLN A 51 -19.41 -40.90 -50.21
N ASP A 52 -20.30 -41.57 -50.94
CA ASP A 52 -21.60 -42.02 -50.42
C ASP A 52 -21.52 -43.38 -49.72
N ARG A 53 -20.44 -44.13 -49.95
CA ARG A 53 -20.22 -45.43 -49.32
C ARG A 53 -19.46 -45.26 -48.01
N LYS A 54 -19.75 -46.13 -47.04
CA LYS A 54 -18.99 -46.23 -45.79
C LYS A 54 -17.66 -46.99 -45.98
N ASP A 55 -17.15 -47.05 -47.20
CA ASP A 55 -15.93 -47.77 -47.53
C ASP A 55 -14.71 -47.10 -46.88
N THR A 56 -13.72 -47.93 -46.53
CA THR A 56 -12.41 -47.44 -46.10
C THR A 56 -11.68 -46.78 -47.26
N PHE A 57 -10.83 -45.80 -46.97
CA PHE A 57 -9.95 -45.23 -47.98
C PHE A 57 -9.02 -46.29 -48.57
N GLN A 58 -8.91 -46.29 -49.88
CA GLN A 58 -8.00 -47.14 -50.65
C GLN A 58 -6.79 -46.31 -51.08
N PHE A 59 -5.61 -46.90 -50.95
CA PHE A 59 -4.37 -46.30 -51.42
C PHE A 59 -4.28 -46.37 -52.95
N VAL A 60 -3.77 -45.32 -53.60
CA VAL A 60 -3.44 -45.32 -55.03
C VAL A 60 -1.99 -45.78 -55.20
N PRO A 61 -1.73 -46.99 -55.70
CA PRO A 61 -0.36 -47.52 -55.81
C PRO A 61 0.57 -46.63 -56.62
N GLY A 62 1.83 -46.49 -56.19
CA GLY A 62 2.83 -45.66 -56.86
C GLY A 62 2.83 -44.19 -56.43
N THR A 63 1.93 -43.81 -55.51
CA THR A 63 1.85 -42.46 -54.91
C THR A 63 2.40 -42.43 -53.48
N GLU A 64 3.32 -43.33 -53.12
CA GLU A 64 3.92 -43.32 -51.78
C GLU A 64 4.75 -42.05 -51.60
N GLY A 65 4.42 -41.24 -50.59
CA GLY A 65 5.09 -39.98 -50.30
C GLY A 65 4.11 -38.81 -50.15
N GLN A 66 4.61 -37.58 -50.33
CA GLN A 66 3.80 -36.39 -50.04
C GLN A 66 3.08 -35.89 -51.29
N VAL A 67 1.75 -35.82 -51.19
CA VAL A 67 0.85 -35.27 -52.21
C VAL A 67 0.48 -33.83 -51.82
N TRP A 68 0.94 -32.87 -52.62
CA TRP A 68 0.82 -31.44 -52.32
C TRP A 68 -0.44 -30.79 -52.88
N SER A 69 -0.88 -31.23 -54.06
CA SER A 69 -2.04 -30.65 -54.74
C SER A 69 -2.76 -31.67 -55.62
N LEU A 70 -4.07 -31.52 -55.68
CA LEU A 70 -4.96 -32.19 -56.63
C LEU A 70 -5.71 -31.12 -57.41
N GLN A 71 -5.62 -31.16 -58.73
CA GLN A 71 -6.21 -30.16 -59.61
C GLN A 71 -6.77 -30.82 -60.86
N LYS A 72 -8.06 -30.62 -61.15
CA LYS A 72 -8.66 -31.04 -62.42
C LYS A 72 -8.53 -29.91 -63.43
N ILE A 73 -7.73 -30.15 -64.46
CA ILE A 73 -7.44 -29.20 -65.54
C ILE A 73 -7.77 -29.90 -66.85
N LYS A 74 -8.62 -29.29 -67.69
CA LYS A 74 -9.01 -29.85 -69.01
C LYS A 74 -9.45 -31.32 -68.94
N ASN A 75 -10.30 -31.62 -67.96
CA ASN A 75 -10.83 -32.95 -67.64
C ASN A 75 -9.78 -34.01 -67.23
N THR A 76 -8.55 -33.60 -66.94
CA THR A 76 -7.47 -34.47 -66.43
C THR A 76 -7.23 -34.13 -64.95
N LEU A 77 -7.27 -35.13 -64.07
CA LEU A 77 -6.94 -34.94 -62.66
C LEU A 77 -5.42 -35.08 -62.48
N PHE A 78 -4.76 -33.97 -62.14
CA PHE A 78 -3.34 -33.94 -61.84
C PHE A 78 -3.09 -34.05 -60.34
N CYS A 79 -2.03 -34.78 -59.99
CA CYS A 79 -1.51 -34.91 -58.65
C CYS A 79 -0.08 -34.37 -58.60
N GLY A 80 0.10 -33.23 -57.93
CA GLY A 80 1.41 -32.69 -57.58
C GLY A 80 1.99 -33.41 -56.37
N HIS A 81 3.16 -34.01 -56.53
CA HIS A 81 3.75 -34.94 -55.57
C HIS A 81 5.24 -34.65 -55.35
N ASP A 82 5.83 -35.07 -54.23
CA ASP A 82 7.29 -34.97 -54.00
C ASP A 82 8.16 -35.70 -55.05
N LYS A 83 7.62 -36.70 -55.74
CA LYS A 83 8.21 -37.43 -56.87
C LYS A 83 7.85 -36.82 -58.23
N GLY A 84 7.25 -35.64 -58.29
CA GLY A 84 6.90 -34.95 -59.53
C GLY A 84 5.40 -34.96 -59.81
N THR A 85 5.02 -35.00 -61.08
CA THR A 85 3.61 -34.87 -61.49
C THR A 85 3.03 -36.20 -61.95
N PHE A 86 1.84 -36.52 -61.46
CA PHE A 86 1.07 -37.70 -61.84
C PHE A 86 -0.27 -37.30 -62.47
N VAL A 87 -0.74 -38.10 -63.42
CA VAL A 87 -2.13 -38.10 -63.88
C VAL A 87 -2.85 -39.20 -63.12
N ILE A 88 -4.01 -38.86 -62.55
CA ILE A 88 -4.84 -39.79 -61.80
C ILE A 88 -6.03 -40.20 -62.67
N SER A 89 -6.23 -41.50 -62.83
CA SER A 89 -7.38 -42.05 -63.54
C SER A 89 -7.91 -43.30 -62.82
N LYS A 90 -9.14 -43.22 -62.30
CA LYS A 90 -9.87 -44.35 -61.67
C LYS A 90 -9.02 -45.18 -60.69
N GLY A 91 -8.34 -44.53 -59.74
CA GLY A 91 -7.52 -45.22 -58.74
C GLY A 91 -6.14 -45.71 -59.22
N LYS A 92 -5.71 -45.30 -60.42
CA LYS A 92 -4.34 -45.46 -60.93
C LYS A 92 -3.64 -44.12 -61.03
N ALA A 93 -2.32 -44.13 -60.88
CA ALA A 93 -1.46 -42.97 -61.02
C ALA A 93 -0.39 -43.21 -62.08
N ASP A 94 -0.40 -42.40 -63.13
CA ASP A 94 0.57 -42.43 -64.21
C ASP A 94 1.52 -41.24 -64.07
N ARG A 95 2.81 -41.50 -63.85
CA ARG A 95 3.82 -40.44 -63.68
C ARG A 95 4.19 -39.83 -65.03
N ILE A 96 4.05 -38.51 -65.18
CA ILE A 96 4.32 -37.81 -66.45
C ILE A 96 5.83 -37.73 -66.74
N SER A 97 6.65 -37.50 -65.70
CA SER A 97 8.10 -37.39 -65.87
C SER A 97 8.83 -37.62 -64.55
N ASN A 98 10.14 -37.89 -64.67
CA ASN A 98 11.04 -38.05 -63.53
C ASN A 98 11.52 -36.71 -62.93
N THR A 99 10.67 -35.68 -62.93
CA THR A 99 10.98 -34.42 -62.23
C THR A 99 10.88 -34.60 -60.72
N PHE A 100 11.63 -33.79 -59.98
CA PHE A 100 11.59 -33.77 -58.52
C PHE A 100 10.57 -32.73 -58.05
N GLY A 101 9.61 -33.17 -57.23
CA GLY A 101 8.69 -32.33 -56.47
C GLY A 101 7.87 -31.33 -57.27
N THR A 102 6.59 -31.61 -57.48
CA THR A 102 5.62 -30.67 -58.06
C THR A 102 4.69 -30.15 -56.98
N TRP A 103 4.68 -28.85 -56.75
CA TRP A 103 3.79 -28.20 -55.78
C TRP A 103 2.38 -27.99 -56.33
N LEU A 104 2.28 -27.44 -57.54
CA LEU A 104 1.02 -27.06 -58.18
C LEU A 104 1.18 -26.95 -59.69
N LEU A 105 0.05 -26.91 -60.39
CA LEU A 105 -0.07 -26.65 -61.81
C LEU A 105 -0.99 -25.44 -62.07
N LYS A 106 -0.74 -24.73 -63.16
CA LYS A 106 -1.59 -23.63 -63.66
C LYS A 106 -1.74 -23.73 -65.18
N GLU A 107 -2.92 -23.36 -65.66
CA GLU A 107 -3.19 -23.20 -67.08
C GLU A 107 -2.50 -21.96 -67.64
N ILE A 108 -2.01 -22.06 -68.87
CA ILE A 108 -1.51 -20.93 -69.65
C ILE A 108 -2.65 -20.49 -70.56
N LEU A 109 -3.32 -19.38 -70.23
CA LEU A 109 -4.55 -18.96 -70.91
C LEU A 109 -4.38 -18.69 -72.42
N SER A 110 -3.17 -18.37 -72.88
CA SER A 110 -2.87 -18.16 -74.30
C SER A 110 -2.58 -19.44 -75.07
N GLU A 111 -2.30 -20.55 -74.39
CA GLU A 111 -1.76 -21.78 -75.00
C GLU A 111 -2.49 -23.01 -74.47
N ASP A 112 -3.45 -23.50 -75.24
CA ASP A 112 -4.35 -24.54 -74.74
C ASP A 112 -3.71 -25.92 -74.54
N GLU A 113 -2.54 -26.14 -75.10
CA GLU A 113 -1.81 -27.40 -74.98
C GLU A 113 -0.74 -27.38 -73.89
N LEU A 114 -0.54 -26.23 -73.21
CA LEU A 114 0.55 -26.05 -72.25
C LEU A 114 0.04 -25.81 -70.83
N LEU A 115 0.76 -26.38 -69.87
CA LEU A 115 0.62 -26.08 -68.44
C LEU A 115 1.96 -25.68 -67.87
N ILE A 116 1.94 -24.69 -66.98
CA ILE A 116 3.09 -24.36 -66.16
C ILE A 116 2.97 -25.07 -64.81
N THR A 117 4.10 -25.57 -64.31
CA THR A 117 4.18 -26.27 -63.04
C THR A 117 5.21 -25.61 -62.15
N GLY A 118 4.84 -25.44 -60.89
CA GLY A 118 5.71 -24.94 -59.84
C GLY A 118 6.38 -26.11 -59.15
N ASN A 119 7.71 -26.20 -59.22
CA ASN A 119 8.47 -27.33 -58.71
C ASN A 119 9.43 -26.92 -57.59
N TYR A 120 10.08 -27.91 -56.99
CA TYR A 120 11.10 -27.69 -55.95
C TYR A 120 12.31 -26.93 -56.48
N LYS A 121 12.61 -27.08 -57.78
CA LYS A 121 13.72 -26.43 -58.49
C LYS A 121 13.22 -25.63 -59.69
N GLY A 122 12.48 -24.55 -59.44
CA GLY A 122 12.01 -23.64 -60.48
C GLY A 122 10.69 -24.04 -61.13
N LEU A 123 10.56 -23.73 -62.42
CA LEU A 123 9.34 -23.83 -63.20
C LEU A 123 9.53 -24.80 -64.37
N TYR A 124 8.50 -25.58 -64.69
CA TYR A 124 8.52 -26.54 -65.80
C TYR A 124 7.25 -26.43 -66.63
N ILE A 125 7.35 -26.75 -67.91
CA ILE A 125 6.23 -26.77 -68.84
C ILE A 125 5.86 -28.21 -69.17
N LEU A 126 4.58 -28.53 -69.01
CA LEU A 126 3.98 -29.74 -69.54
C LEU A 126 3.26 -29.40 -70.84
N LYS A 127 3.32 -30.32 -71.81
CA LYS A 127 2.61 -30.21 -73.07
C LYS A 127 1.71 -31.41 -73.27
N LYS A 128 0.53 -31.19 -73.81
CA LYS A 128 -0.39 -32.24 -74.24
C LYS A 128 -0.07 -32.61 -75.68
N GLU A 129 0.32 -33.86 -75.92
CA GLU A 129 0.55 -34.42 -77.25
C GLU A 129 -0.19 -35.76 -77.36
N ASN A 130 -0.96 -35.96 -78.44
CA ASN A 130 -1.74 -37.18 -78.67
C ASN A 130 -2.63 -37.58 -77.47
N ASN A 131 -3.29 -36.60 -76.84
CA ASN A 131 -4.09 -36.76 -75.61
C ASN A 131 -3.34 -37.22 -74.36
N THR A 132 -2.00 -37.27 -74.40
CA THR A 132 -1.16 -37.58 -73.24
C THR A 132 -0.37 -36.35 -72.82
N TRP A 133 -0.18 -36.18 -71.51
CA TRP A 133 0.63 -35.09 -70.98
C TRP A 133 2.07 -35.56 -70.82
N GLY A 134 3.01 -34.80 -71.36
CA GLY A 134 4.45 -35.03 -71.28
C GLY A 134 5.18 -33.80 -70.74
N LEU A 135 6.40 -34.00 -70.21
CA LEU A 135 7.29 -32.88 -69.90
C LEU A 135 7.84 -32.30 -71.21
N ARG A 136 7.64 -31.00 -71.43
CA ARG A 136 8.21 -30.29 -72.59
C ARG A 136 9.63 -29.79 -72.28
N ASN A 137 9.76 -28.95 -71.25
CA ASN A 137 11.05 -28.39 -70.83
C ASN A 137 10.99 -27.84 -69.40
N LYS A 138 12.17 -27.60 -68.82
CA LYS A 138 12.34 -26.69 -67.67
C LYS A 138 12.51 -25.26 -68.20
N ILE A 139 11.99 -24.27 -67.48
CA ILE A 139 12.24 -22.86 -67.78
C ILE A 139 13.60 -22.48 -67.16
N ASN A 140 14.56 -22.10 -68.00
CA ASN A 140 15.90 -21.72 -67.58
C ASN A 140 15.92 -20.34 -66.89
N GLY A 141 16.92 -20.07 -66.06
CA GLY A 141 17.11 -18.74 -65.44
C GLY A 141 16.39 -18.52 -64.10
N PHE A 142 15.66 -19.50 -63.57
CA PHE A 142 15.04 -19.40 -62.24
C PHE A 142 14.91 -20.76 -61.52
N ASP A 143 15.75 -20.96 -60.49
CA ASP A 143 15.86 -22.23 -59.75
C ASP A 143 15.25 -22.21 -58.33
N ILE A 144 14.51 -21.16 -57.99
CA ILE A 144 13.88 -21.04 -56.68
C ILE A 144 12.63 -21.94 -56.61
N SER A 145 12.44 -22.63 -55.47
CA SER A 145 11.23 -23.43 -55.21
C SER A 145 9.98 -22.58 -55.42
N SER A 146 9.15 -23.02 -56.37
CA SER A 146 8.00 -22.25 -56.87
C SER A 146 6.69 -22.81 -56.34
N ARG A 147 6.55 -22.81 -55.02
CA ARG A 147 5.38 -23.39 -54.33
C ARG A 147 4.08 -22.63 -54.57
N HIS A 148 4.19 -21.31 -54.71
CA HIS A 148 3.08 -20.43 -55.00
C HIS A 148 3.43 -19.61 -56.23
N LEU A 149 2.59 -19.72 -57.27
CA LEU A 149 2.74 -18.93 -58.48
C LEU A 149 1.39 -18.45 -58.99
N GLU A 150 1.36 -17.23 -59.52
CA GLU A 150 0.18 -16.63 -60.14
C GLU A 150 0.59 -15.76 -61.34
N PHE A 151 -0.20 -15.80 -62.41
CA PHE A 151 0.03 -14.96 -63.58
C PHE A 151 -0.43 -13.51 -63.31
N ILE A 152 0.37 -12.54 -63.75
CA ILE A 152 -0.03 -11.14 -63.87
C ILE A 152 -0.69 -10.94 -65.24
N ASN A 153 -0.05 -11.48 -66.28
CA ASN A 153 -0.49 -11.49 -67.67
C ASN A 153 0.15 -12.71 -68.39
N SER A 154 0.03 -12.82 -69.72
CA SER A 154 0.52 -13.99 -70.47
C SER A 154 2.05 -14.20 -70.42
N ALA A 155 2.84 -13.15 -70.17
CA ALA A 155 4.30 -13.20 -70.19
C ALA A 155 4.95 -12.96 -68.81
N GLU A 156 4.17 -12.57 -67.80
CA GLU A 156 4.67 -12.21 -66.47
C GLU A 156 3.94 -12.98 -65.37
N LEU A 157 4.73 -13.48 -64.42
CA LEU A 157 4.22 -14.19 -63.26
C LEU A 157 4.85 -13.69 -61.96
N LEU A 158 4.17 -14.00 -60.87
CA LEU A 158 4.67 -13.85 -59.51
C LEU A 158 4.98 -15.23 -58.95
N VAL A 159 6.15 -15.39 -58.35
CA VAL A 159 6.52 -16.57 -57.57
C VAL A 159 6.78 -16.14 -56.14
N SER A 160 6.10 -16.78 -55.18
CA SER A 160 6.33 -16.53 -53.75
C SER A 160 7.09 -17.68 -53.11
N HIS A 161 8.11 -17.30 -52.35
CA HIS A 161 8.87 -18.20 -51.50
C HIS A 161 8.96 -17.60 -50.08
N GLU A 162 8.45 -18.32 -49.09
CA GLU A 162 8.29 -17.83 -47.71
C GLU A 162 9.55 -17.18 -47.09
N GLN A 163 10.74 -17.73 -47.34
CA GLN A 163 12.00 -17.19 -46.82
C GLN A 163 12.71 -16.17 -47.73
N LYS A 164 12.44 -16.20 -49.05
CA LYS A 164 13.17 -15.40 -50.04
C LYS A 164 12.38 -14.17 -50.49
N GLY A 165 11.05 -14.17 -50.33
CA GLY A 165 10.14 -13.11 -50.73
C GLY A 165 9.35 -13.46 -51.99
N VAL A 166 8.73 -12.44 -52.58
CA VAL A 166 7.98 -12.57 -53.84
C VAL A 166 8.81 -12.01 -54.99
N TYR A 167 8.86 -12.75 -56.08
CA TYR A 167 9.59 -12.41 -57.30
C TYR A 167 8.61 -12.20 -58.44
N GLN A 168 8.81 -11.13 -59.21
CA GLN A 168 8.17 -10.93 -60.50
C GLN A 168 9.12 -11.42 -61.58
N LEU A 169 8.66 -12.33 -62.43
CA LEU A 169 9.42 -12.92 -63.51
C LEU A 169 8.78 -12.51 -64.83
N LYS A 170 9.63 -12.19 -65.81
CA LYS A 170 9.25 -12.05 -67.21
C LYS A 170 9.79 -13.25 -67.97
N ILE A 171 8.90 -14.04 -68.58
CA ILE A 171 9.24 -15.23 -69.35
C ILE A 171 9.24 -14.88 -70.84
N ASP A 172 10.09 -15.55 -71.61
CA ASP A 172 10.03 -15.53 -73.07
C ASP A 172 8.69 -16.11 -73.59
N PRO A 173 8.19 -15.65 -74.75
CA PRO A 173 6.94 -16.16 -75.32
C PRO A 173 6.91 -17.67 -75.56
N ASP A 174 8.08 -18.30 -75.78
CA ASP A 174 8.20 -19.75 -75.97
C ASP A 174 8.20 -20.53 -74.65
N PHE A 175 8.22 -19.89 -73.48
CA PHE A 175 8.35 -20.51 -72.15
C PHE A 175 9.59 -21.42 -71.99
N LYS A 176 10.75 -20.99 -72.50
CA LYS A 176 12.04 -21.69 -72.38
C LYS A 176 12.96 -21.04 -71.34
N GLU A 177 12.86 -19.75 -71.10
CA GLU A 177 13.74 -19.00 -70.21
C GLU A 177 13.07 -17.80 -69.53
N VAL A 178 13.58 -17.46 -68.34
CA VAL A 178 13.25 -16.24 -67.62
C VAL A 178 14.16 -15.13 -68.15
N LEU A 179 13.58 -14.20 -68.91
CA LEU A 179 14.28 -13.04 -69.49
C LEU A 179 14.82 -12.09 -68.42
N SER A 180 14.03 -11.87 -67.37
CA SER A 180 14.43 -11.09 -66.21
C SER A 180 13.54 -11.42 -65.02
N TYR A 181 14.05 -11.18 -63.82
CA TYR A 181 13.23 -11.21 -62.62
C TYR A 181 13.69 -10.15 -61.61
N SER A 182 12.74 -9.63 -60.84
CA SER A 182 12.98 -8.69 -59.76
C SER A 182 12.26 -9.15 -58.50
N LYS A 183 12.78 -8.75 -57.34
CA LYS A 183 12.13 -9.01 -56.06
C LYS A 183 11.26 -7.82 -55.69
N THR A 184 10.00 -8.06 -55.35
CA THR A 184 9.06 -7.01 -54.89
C THR A 184 9.44 -6.48 -53.51
N ALA A 185 9.00 -5.28 -53.11
CA ALA A 185 9.32 -4.75 -51.79
C ALA A 185 8.44 -5.32 -50.66
N VAL A 186 7.40 -6.10 -50.99
CA VAL A 186 6.55 -6.76 -49.98
C VAL A 186 7.37 -7.57 -48.98
N LYS A 187 7.05 -7.42 -47.69
CA LYS A 187 7.79 -8.10 -46.64
C LYS A 187 7.58 -9.62 -46.73
N LYS A 188 8.70 -10.35 -46.68
CA LYS A 188 8.68 -11.81 -46.59
C LYS A 188 8.02 -12.28 -45.29
N SER A 189 7.34 -13.42 -45.35
CA SER A 189 6.63 -13.98 -44.21
C SER A 189 6.63 -15.50 -44.28
N ILE A 190 6.82 -16.15 -43.13
CA ILE A 190 6.81 -17.62 -43.03
C ILE A 190 5.38 -18.12 -43.27
N LYS A 191 5.23 -19.21 -44.03
CA LYS A 191 3.92 -19.74 -44.47
C LYS A 191 3.08 -18.72 -45.25
N SER A 192 3.69 -17.76 -45.94
CA SER A 192 2.99 -16.87 -46.86
C SER A 192 2.50 -17.60 -48.11
N SER A 193 1.49 -17.05 -48.78
CA SER A 193 0.99 -17.65 -50.02
C SER A 193 0.62 -16.59 -51.06
N LEU A 194 0.60 -17.02 -52.32
CA LEU A 194 -0.08 -16.31 -53.41
C LEU A 194 -1.36 -17.04 -53.76
N SER A 195 -2.40 -16.28 -54.05
CA SER A 195 -3.68 -16.78 -54.51
C SER A 195 -4.37 -15.76 -55.40
N GLN A 196 -5.05 -16.21 -56.45
CA GLN A 196 -5.92 -15.36 -57.24
C GLN A 196 -7.34 -15.31 -56.67
N TYR A 197 -7.90 -14.11 -56.56
CA TYR A 197 -9.30 -13.90 -56.17
C TYR A 197 -9.84 -12.63 -56.84
N ASN A 198 -11.01 -12.72 -57.48
CA ASN A 198 -11.65 -11.61 -58.21
C ASN A 198 -10.69 -10.86 -59.16
N ASN A 199 -9.94 -11.60 -59.99
CA ASN A 199 -8.96 -11.09 -60.94
C ASN A 199 -7.80 -10.28 -60.32
N LYS A 200 -7.61 -10.36 -59.01
CA LYS A 200 -6.43 -9.81 -58.33
C LYS A 200 -5.54 -10.93 -57.82
N VAL A 201 -4.24 -10.77 -57.97
CA VAL A 201 -3.26 -11.62 -57.27
C VAL A 201 -3.11 -11.09 -55.86
N LEU A 202 -3.37 -11.96 -54.88
CA LEU A 202 -3.27 -11.65 -53.47
C LEU A 202 -2.04 -12.31 -52.87
N TYR A 203 -1.39 -11.61 -51.94
CA TYR A 203 -0.33 -12.11 -51.09
C TYR A 203 -0.80 -12.10 -49.63
N GLY A 204 -0.95 -13.29 -49.04
CA GLY A 204 -1.28 -13.44 -47.63
C GLY A 204 -0.01 -13.58 -46.79
N SER A 205 0.06 -12.84 -45.68
CA SER A 205 1.21 -12.82 -44.78
C SER A 205 0.80 -12.50 -43.34
N ASN A 206 1.76 -12.57 -42.40
CA ASN A 206 1.56 -12.16 -41.02
C ASN A 206 1.26 -10.66 -40.83
N GLU A 207 1.41 -9.83 -41.87
CA GLU A 207 1.05 -8.41 -41.84
C GLU A 207 -0.31 -8.11 -42.46
N GLY A 208 -1.01 -9.13 -42.96
CA GLY A 208 -2.33 -9.01 -43.58
C GLY A 208 -2.37 -9.57 -45.00
N VAL A 209 -3.40 -9.14 -45.74
CA VAL A 209 -3.59 -9.48 -47.15
C VAL A 209 -3.23 -8.27 -48.00
N PHE A 210 -2.43 -8.51 -49.03
CA PHE A 210 -2.01 -7.51 -50.00
C PHE A 210 -2.49 -7.91 -51.38
N TYR A 211 -2.76 -6.95 -52.26
CA TYR A 211 -3.04 -7.19 -53.66
C TYR A 211 -1.92 -6.62 -54.52
N TYR A 212 -1.58 -7.31 -55.61
CA TYR A 212 -0.61 -6.81 -56.57
C TYR A 212 -1.19 -5.62 -57.35
N ASN A 213 -0.43 -4.54 -57.44
CA ASN A 213 -0.78 -3.34 -58.19
C ASN A 213 0.16 -3.17 -59.38
N SER A 214 -0.36 -3.36 -60.58
CA SER A 214 0.43 -3.29 -61.83
C SER A 214 1.00 -1.90 -62.13
N ALA A 215 0.45 -0.81 -61.59
CA ALA A 215 0.98 0.53 -61.81
C ALA A 215 2.23 0.81 -60.97
N SER A 216 2.31 0.25 -59.76
CA SER A 216 3.50 0.35 -58.90
C SER A 216 4.44 -0.85 -58.99
N LEU A 217 4.06 -1.89 -59.75
CA LEU A 217 4.77 -3.16 -59.85
C LEU A 217 5.06 -3.81 -58.47
N ASP A 218 4.15 -3.60 -57.51
CA ASP A 218 4.32 -4.05 -56.13
C ASP A 218 2.98 -4.29 -55.43
N PHE A 219 3.03 -4.87 -54.24
CA PHE A 219 1.89 -5.19 -53.40
C PHE A 219 1.44 -3.99 -52.56
N LYS A 220 0.12 -3.73 -52.58
CA LYS A 220 -0.54 -2.78 -51.69
C LYS A 220 -1.42 -3.52 -50.71
N LYS A 221 -1.40 -3.09 -49.44
CA LYS A 221 -2.21 -3.72 -48.39
C LYS A 221 -3.69 -3.48 -48.66
N ASP A 222 -4.50 -4.53 -48.60
CA ASP A 222 -5.95 -4.44 -48.68
C ASP A 222 -6.52 -4.35 -47.26
N SER A 223 -7.08 -3.20 -46.89
CA SER A 223 -7.60 -2.97 -45.53
C SER A 223 -8.75 -3.90 -45.17
N ILE A 224 -9.59 -4.27 -46.14
CA ILE A 224 -10.78 -5.10 -45.92
C ILE A 224 -10.38 -6.56 -45.83
N LEU A 225 -9.64 -7.07 -46.83
CA LEU A 225 -9.20 -8.46 -46.84
C LEU A 225 -8.19 -8.75 -45.73
N SER A 226 -7.42 -7.76 -45.27
CA SER A 226 -6.57 -7.93 -44.09
C SER A 226 -7.37 -8.26 -42.82
N GLY A 227 -8.68 -7.94 -42.77
CA GLY A 227 -9.57 -8.36 -41.69
C GLY A 227 -9.75 -9.89 -41.57
N LEU A 228 -9.38 -10.66 -42.61
CA LEU A 228 -9.34 -12.12 -42.54
C LEU A 228 -8.37 -12.63 -41.45
N TYR A 229 -7.28 -11.89 -41.20
CA TYR A 229 -6.31 -12.19 -40.17
C TYR A 229 -6.51 -11.23 -38.98
N ASN A 230 -7.01 -11.74 -37.86
CA ASN A 230 -6.96 -10.98 -36.61
C ASN A 230 -5.51 -11.08 -36.06
N PHE A 231 -4.88 -9.95 -35.75
CA PHE A 231 -3.42 -9.85 -35.47
C PHE A 231 -2.90 -10.79 -34.37
N THR A 232 -3.77 -11.27 -33.48
CA THR A 232 -3.41 -12.15 -32.35
C THR A 232 -3.46 -13.65 -32.67
N GLY A 233 -3.79 -14.04 -33.90
CA GLY A 233 -4.04 -15.44 -34.27
C GLY A 233 -3.46 -15.91 -35.60
N TYR A 234 -2.44 -15.25 -36.17
CA TYR A 234 -1.85 -15.72 -37.44
C TYR A 234 -1.22 -17.11 -37.30
N ILE A 235 -1.57 -18.04 -38.21
CA ILE A 235 -0.89 -19.35 -38.33
C ILE A 235 -0.19 -19.49 -39.68
N SER A 236 -0.82 -18.98 -40.75
CA SER A 236 -0.31 -18.97 -42.11
C SER A 236 -0.99 -17.88 -42.92
N GLY A 237 -0.34 -17.48 -44.01
CA GLY A 237 -0.86 -16.56 -45.01
C GLY A 237 -1.65 -17.29 -46.10
N LYS A 238 -2.10 -18.53 -45.84
CA LYS A 238 -2.79 -19.37 -46.80
C LYS A 238 -4.17 -18.82 -47.09
N LEU A 239 -4.39 -18.46 -48.35
CA LEU A 239 -5.67 -18.00 -48.87
C LEU A 239 -6.21 -19.04 -49.86
N ILE A 240 -7.49 -19.40 -49.72
CA ILE A 240 -8.11 -20.42 -50.58
C ILE A 240 -9.45 -19.92 -51.07
N ASN A 241 -9.61 -19.86 -52.39
CA ASN A 241 -10.89 -19.57 -53.02
C ASN A 241 -11.69 -20.87 -53.18
N ALA A 242 -12.86 -20.95 -52.55
CA ALA A 242 -13.77 -22.08 -52.71
C ALA A 242 -15.22 -21.57 -52.81
N ASN A 243 -15.85 -21.80 -53.96
CA ASN A 243 -17.22 -21.35 -54.27
C ASN A 243 -17.42 -19.83 -54.02
N ASN A 244 -16.57 -19.00 -54.64
CA ASN A 244 -16.58 -17.53 -54.53
C ASN A 244 -16.45 -16.97 -53.10
N LYS A 245 -15.91 -17.76 -52.17
CA LYS A 245 -15.54 -17.33 -50.83
C LYS A 245 -14.04 -17.48 -50.68
N LEU A 246 -13.39 -16.45 -50.15
CA LEU A 246 -11.95 -16.48 -49.88
C LEU A 246 -11.74 -16.81 -48.40
N PHE A 247 -11.20 -17.99 -48.13
CA PHE A 247 -10.93 -18.50 -46.79
C PHE A 247 -9.51 -18.19 -46.35
N ALA A 248 -9.36 -17.88 -45.07
CA ALA A 248 -8.09 -17.72 -44.37
C ALA A 248 -8.14 -18.48 -43.05
N PHE A 249 -7.01 -19.03 -42.63
CA PHE A 249 -6.92 -19.84 -41.43
C PHE A 249 -6.19 -19.09 -40.34
N THR A 250 -6.76 -19.09 -39.13
CA THR A 250 -6.16 -18.50 -37.94
C THR A 250 -6.10 -19.53 -36.82
N ASN A 251 -5.41 -19.17 -35.74
CA ASN A 251 -5.30 -19.99 -34.54
C ASN A 251 -6.65 -20.16 -33.83
N ASN A 252 -7.54 -19.16 -33.97
CA ASN A 252 -8.79 -19.10 -33.23
C ASN A 252 -10.02 -19.51 -34.07
N ASN A 253 -9.94 -19.34 -35.39
CA ASN A 253 -11.07 -19.57 -36.30
C ASN A 253 -10.60 -19.80 -37.75
N ILE A 254 -11.55 -20.07 -38.65
CA ILE A 254 -11.38 -19.88 -40.09
C ILE A 254 -12.18 -18.64 -40.46
N SER A 255 -11.52 -17.63 -41.02
CA SER A 255 -12.20 -16.44 -41.54
C SER A 255 -12.51 -16.65 -43.02
N TYR A 256 -13.61 -16.10 -43.50
CA TYR A 256 -13.84 -16.01 -44.93
C TYR A 256 -14.53 -14.71 -45.30
N VAL A 257 -14.26 -14.22 -46.50
CA VAL A 257 -15.02 -13.12 -47.09
C VAL A 257 -15.88 -13.63 -48.23
N GLN A 258 -17.04 -13.00 -48.35
CA GLN A 258 -17.92 -13.15 -49.50
C GLN A 258 -18.27 -11.76 -50.01
N ARG A 259 -18.37 -11.60 -51.33
CA ARG A 259 -18.82 -10.34 -51.92
C ARG A 259 -20.33 -10.20 -51.74
N GLU A 260 -20.79 -9.02 -51.34
CA GLU A 260 -22.22 -8.73 -51.27
C GLU A 260 -22.88 -8.89 -52.64
N LYS A 261 -24.12 -9.39 -52.68
CA LYS A 261 -24.84 -9.61 -53.94
C LYS A 261 -25.14 -8.30 -54.70
N LEU A 262 -25.23 -7.17 -53.97
CA LEU A 262 -25.69 -5.88 -54.51
C LEU A 262 -24.62 -4.78 -54.40
N SER A 263 -23.44 -5.07 -53.87
CA SER A 263 -22.37 -4.08 -53.73
C SER A 263 -20.99 -4.65 -54.08
N ALA A 264 -20.00 -3.76 -54.19
CA ALA A 264 -18.59 -4.17 -54.33
C ALA A 264 -17.92 -4.49 -52.98
N ASN A 265 -18.65 -4.39 -51.87
CA ASN A 265 -18.10 -4.62 -50.54
C ASN A 265 -17.97 -6.11 -50.22
N TYR A 266 -17.04 -6.41 -49.32
CA TYR A 266 -16.86 -7.73 -48.77
C TYR A 266 -17.47 -7.79 -47.37
N GLU A 267 -18.27 -8.82 -47.12
CA GLU A 267 -18.69 -9.20 -45.79
C GLU A 267 -17.71 -10.22 -45.21
N LEU A 268 -17.24 -9.97 -43.99
CA LEU A 268 -16.34 -10.85 -43.26
C LEU A 268 -17.13 -11.77 -42.34
N PHE A 269 -16.87 -13.06 -42.46
CA PHE A 269 -17.46 -14.10 -41.64
C PHE A 269 -16.38 -14.92 -40.95
N SER A 270 -16.78 -15.59 -39.87
CA SER A 270 -15.90 -16.43 -39.07
C SER A 270 -16.54 -17.78 -38.79
N ILE A 271 -15.78 -18.87 -38.97
CA ILE A 271 -16.06 -20.22 -38.52
C ILE A 271 -15.28 -20.43 -37.22
N PRO A 272 -15.92 -20.47 -36.04
CA PRO A 272 -15.25 -20.42 -34.75
C PRO A 272 -14.66 -21.76 -34.30
N ILE A 273 -13.88 -22.39 -35.18
CA ILE A 273 -13.16 -23.62 -34.93
C ILE A 273 -11.65 -23.31 -34.77
N PRO A 274 -11.08 -23.39 -33.56
CA PRO A 274 -9.67 -23.07 -33.35
C PRO A 274 -8.75 -24.16 -33.89
N ASN A 275 -7.50 -23.79 -34.17
CA ASN A 275 -6.49 -24.69 -34.72
C ASN A 275 -6.18 -25.86 -33.79
N SER A 276 -6.25 -25.66 -32.47
CA SER A 276 -6.04 -26.71 -31.47
C SER A 276 -7.06 -27.85 -31.50
N VAL A 277 -8.23 -27.62 -32.09
CA VAL A 277 -9.28 -28.64 -32.25
C VAL A 277 -9.37 -29.12 -33.70
N ARG A 278 -9.15 -28.20 -34.65
CA ARG A 278 -9.14 -28.51 -36.08
C ARG A 278 -7.95 -29.35 -36.48
N GLU A 279 -6.81 -29.17 -35.81
CA GLU A 279 -5.55 -29.87 -36.08
C GLU A 279 -5.16 -29.80 -37.58
N THR A 280 -5.27 -28.62 -38.21
CA THR A 280 -4.80 -28.44 -39.60
C THR A 280 -3.29 -28.39 -39.66
N LYS A 281 -2.70 -28.84 -40.77
CA LYS A 281 -1.28 -28.62 -41.03
C LYS A 281 -1.03 -27.16 -41.41
N ASP A 282 -0.35 -26.43 -40.53
CA ASP A 282 0.01 -25.03 -40.77
C ASP A 282 0.74 -24.82 -42.12
N GLY A 283 0.28 -23.85 -42.90
CA GLY A 283 0.80 -23.52 -44.22
C GLY A 283 0.40 -24.50 -45.34
N TYR A 284 -0.24 -25.63 -45.00
CA TYR A 284 -0.79 -26.63 -45.92
C TYR A 284 -2.29 -26.80 -45.70
N GLU A 285 -2.95 -25.79 -45.16
CA GLU A 285 -4.39 -25.78 -44.98
C GLU A 285 -5.06 -25.94 -46.35
N ASN A 286 -6.14 -26.71 -46.35
CA ASN A 286 -6.94 -26.99 -47.54
C ASN A 286 -8.42 -26.93 -47.20
N ILE A 287 -9.20 -26.52 -48.19
CA ILE A 287 -10.65 -26.54 -48.12
C ILE A 287 -11.23 -26.94 -49.47
N LEU A 288 -12.17 -27.88 -49.45
CA LEU A 288 -12.87 -28.37 -50.63
C LEU A 288 -14.36 -28.09 -50.46
N TYR A 289 -14.97 -27.46 -51.48
CA TYR A 289 -16.41 -27.28 -51.53
C TYR A 289 -17.10 -28.59 -51.97
N LEU A 290 -18.07 -29.05 -51.19
CA LEU A 290 -18.80 -30.31 -51.43
C LEU A 290 -20.22 -30.11 -51.99
N GLY A 291 -20.67 -28.86 -52.16
CA GLY A 291 -22.07 -28.54 -52.49
C GLY A 291 -22.87 -28.07 -51.27
N GLU A 292 -23.99 -27.37 -51.53
CA GLU A 292 -24.94 -26.91 -50.50
C GLU A 292 -24.33 -26.08 -49.34
N ASP A 293 -23.24 -25.35 -49.57
CA ASP A 293 -22.44 -24.67 -48.53
C ASP A 293 -21.77 -25.59 -47.49
N LYS A 294 -21.53 -26.85 -47.86
CA LYS A 294 -20.69 -27.79 -47.11
C LYS A 294 -19.25 -27.70 -47.60
N TYR A 295 -18.32 -27.68 -46.66
CA TYR A 295 -16.89 -27.59 -46.93
C TYR A 295 -16.12 -28.65 -46.14
N LEU A 296 -15.22 -29.37 -46.81
CA LEU A 296 -14.27 -30.29 -46.21
C LEU A 296 -12.96 -29.58 -45.93
N ILE A 297 -12.43 -29.76 -44.73
CA ILE A 297 -11.17 -29.19 -44.26
C ILE A 297 -10.26 -30.35 -43.86
N GLY A 298 -9.10 -30.50 -44.50
CA GLY A 298 -8.12 -31.51 -44.14
C GLY A 298 -7.46 -31.24 -42.79
N THR A 299 -7.18 -32.29 -42.04
CA THR A 299 -6.54 -32.25 -40.71
C THR A 299 -5.31 -33.17 -40.69
N THR A 300 -4.55 -33.16 -39.61
CA THR A 300 -3.39 -34.06 -39.42
C THR A 300 -3.77 -35.53 -39.26
N SER A 301 -5.05 -35.84 -39.01
CA SER A 301 -5.56 -37.18 -38.73
C SER A 301 -6.89 -37.49 -39.42
N GLY A 302 -7.14 -36.91 -40.60
CA GLY A 302 -8.40 -37.08 -41.36
C GLY A 302 -8.96 -35.75 -41.86
N TYR A 303 -10.28 -35.54 -41.75
CA TYR A 303 -10.91 -34.30 -42.21
C TYR A 303 -12.16 -33.91 -41.41
N ILE A 304 -12.53 -32.63 -41.48
CA ILE A 304 -13.73 -32.06 -40.89
C ILE A 304 -14.61 -31.51 -42.01
N ILE A 305 -15.90 -31.88 -42.01
CA ILE A 305 -16.92 -31.26 -42.86
C ILE A 305 -17.69 -30.25 -42.02
N THR A 306 -17.73 -29.00 -42.46
CA THR A 306 -18.55 -27.94 -41.88
C THR A 306 -19.72 -27.62 -42.80
N ASP A 307 -20.90 -27.42 -42.22
CA ASP A 307 -22.08 -26.89 -42.92
C ASP A 307 -22.28 -25.43 -42.52
N LEU A 308 -22.25 -24.51 -43.48
CA LEU A 308 -22.42 -23.08 -43.18
C LEU A 308 -23.89 -22.62 -43.13
N LYS A 309 -24.85 -23.42 -43.59
CA LYS A 309 -26.30 -23.10 -43.54
C LYS A 309 -26.91 -23.37 -42.18
N THR A 310 -26.55 -24.49 -41.55
CA THR A 310 -27.18 -24.98 -40.31
C THR A 310 -26.75 -24.24 -39.05
N ARG A 311 -26.22 -23.02 -39.16
CA ARG A 311 -25.84 -22.20 -38.00
C ARG A 311 -27.09 -21.65 -37.31
N ASN A 312 -27.72 -22.49 -36.50
CA ASN A 312 -28.77 -22.05 -35.60
C ASN A 312 -28.21 -20.99 -34.64
N LYS A 313 -28.85 -19.82 -34.59
CA LYS A 313 -28.65 -18.81 -33.55
C LYS A 313 -29.17 -19.39 -32.24
N SER A 314 -28.30 -20.03 -31.48
CA SER A 314 -28.66 -20.56 -30.18
C SER A 314 -28.38 -19.49 -29.14
N SER A 315 -29.37 -19.17 -28.31
CA SER A 315 -29.17 -18.26 -27.18
C SER A 315 -28.47 -19.01 -26.06
N TYR A 316 -27.21 -18.66 -25.80
CA TYR A 316 -26.44 -19.26 -24.72
C TYR A 316 -26.60 -18.48 -23.42
N THR A 317 -26.59 -19.20 -22.29
CA THR A 317 -26.58 -18.61 -20.95
C THR A 317 -25.35 -19.07 -20.20
N ILE A 318 -24.72 -18.14 -19.47
CA ILE A 318 -23.59 -18.43 -18.59
C ILE A 318 -24.11 -18.59 -17.15
N LYS A 319 -23.59 -19.58 -16.43
CA LYS A 319 -23.99 -19.92 -15.05
C LYS A 319 -22.78 -19.98 -14.13
N LEU A 320 -22.98 -19.59 -12.87
CA LEU A 320 -22.02 -19.86 -11.80
C LEU A 320 -22.14 -21.31 -11.38
N ASP A 321 -21.02 -22.02 -11.34
CA ASP A 321 -20.98 -23.43 -10.92
C ASP A 321 -20.62 -23.56 -9.44
N GLY A 322 -19.77 -22.67 -8.93
CA GLY A 322 -19.24 -22.77 -7.58
C GLY A 322 -18.36 -21.58 -7.22
N ILE A 323 -18.44 -21.18 -5.95
CA ILE A 323 -17.59 -20.14 -5.37
C ILE A 323 -17.05 -20.67 -4.06
N THR A 324 -15.74 -20.60 -3.88
CA THR A 324 -15.08 -21.00 -2.64
C THR A 324 -14.17 -19.89 -2.12
N SER A 325 -14.03 -19.81 -0.81
CA SER A 325 -13.05 -18.96 -0.15
C SER A 325 -12.21 -19.74 0.86
N HIS A 326 -10.96 -19.32 1.04
CA HIS A 326 -10.08 -19.88 2.08
C HIS A 326 -9.10 -18.85 2.62
N ALA A 327 -8.52 -19.19 3.77
CA ALA A 327 -7.35 -18.52 4.32
C ALA A 327 -6.06 -19.25 3.93
N VAL A 328 -4.93 -18.58 4.06
CA VAL A 328 -3.61 -19.17 3.78
C VAL A 328 -3.43 -20.48 4.55
N LYS A 329 -3.21 -21.59 3.82
CA LYS A 329 -3.06 -22.97 4.34
C LYS A 329 -4.33 -23.61 4.94
N GLU A 330 -5.50 -23.03 4.75
CA GLU A 330 -6.78 -23.65 5.13
C GLU A 330 -7.48 -24.30 3.93
N LYS A 331 -8.43 -25.21 4.20
CA LYS A 331 -9.27 -25.83 3.15
C LYS A 331 -10.26 -24.82 2.58
N GLU A 332 -10.59 -25.00 1.31
CA GLU A 332 -11.65 -24.26 0.61
C GLU A 332 -13.01 -24.46 1.28
N LYS A 333 -13.73 -23.35 1.51
CA LYS A 333 -15.11 -23.33 2.00
C LYS A 333 -16.04 -22.80 0.92
N PRO A 334 -17.13 -23.51 0.58
CA PRO A 334 -18.09 -23.04 -0.40
C PRO A 334 -18.87 -21.84 0.11
N LEU A 335 -19.19 -20.91 -0.81
CA LEU A 335 -20.11 -19.79 -0.61
C LEU A 335 -21.42 -20.04 -1.34
N SER A 336 -22.48 -19.39 -0.87
CA SER A 336 -23.78 -19.39 -1.54
C SER A 336 -23.67 -18.70 -2.90
N LEU A 337 -24.31 -19.26 -3.92
CA LEU A 337 -24.36 -18.67 -5.27
C LEU A 337 -25.44 -17.59 -5.41
N ASN A 338 -26.44 -17.59 -4.51
CA ASN A 338 -27.65 -16.78 -4.62
C ASN A 338 -27.67 -15.57 -3.68
N SER A 339 -26.66 -15.42 -2.82
CA SER A 339 -26.58 -14.35 -1.83
C SER A 339 -25.19 -13.75 -1.80
N ASP A 340 -25.09 -12.50 -1.37
CA ASP A 340 -23.81 -11.81 -1.21
C ASP A 340 -22.90 -12.58 -0.21
N GLY A 341 -21.61 -12.67 -0.52
CA GLY A 341 -20.64 -13.37 0.31
C GLY A 341 -20.01 -12.46 1.36
N ASP A 342 -20.28 -12.70 2.65
CA ASP A 342 -19.60 -12.00 3.75
C ASP A 342 -18.41 -12.80 4.25
N LEU A 343 -17.19 -12.28 4.06
CA LEU A 343 -15.94 -12.98 4.32
C LEU A 343 -15.15 -12.33 5.46
N LEU A 344 -14.54 -13.16 6.31
CA LEU A 344 -13.56 -12.69 7.30
C LEU A 344 -12.30 -12.19 6.59
N ASN A 345 -11.55 -11.29 7.23
CA ASN A 345 -10.33 -10.72 6.65
C ASN A 345 -9.30 -11.77 6.18
N LYS A 346 -9.21 -12.90 6.89
CA LYS A 346 -8.31 -14.01 6.53
C LYS A 346 -8.78 -14.81 5.32
N GLN A 347 -10.08 -14.78 4.99
CA GLN A 347 -10.67 -15.53 3.87
C GLN A 347 -10.57 -14.73 2.57
N ASN A 348 -9.35 -14.37 2.20
CA ASN A 348 -9.07 -13.45 1.10
C ASN A 348 -8.57 -14.14 -0.19
N HIS A 349 -8.60 -15.47 -0.22
CA HIS A 349 -8.36 -16.25 -1.43
C HIS A 349 -9.71 -16.76 -1.93
N ILE A 350 -10.09 -16.40 -3.15
CA ILE A 350 -11.41 -16.67 -3.72
C ILE A 350 -11.26 -17.36 -5.06
N LYS A 351 -11.93 -18.49 -5.21
CA LYS A 351 -12.07 -19.21 -6.47
C LYS A 351 -13.51 -19.09 -6.95
N ILE A 352 -13.69 -18.74 -8.22
CA ILE A 352 -15.00 -18.65 -8.87
C ILE A 352 -14.97 -19.53 -10.11
N SER A 353 -15.96 -20.39 -10.24
CA SER A 353 -16.17 -21.29 -11.38
C SER A 353 -17.49 -21.00 -12.08
N TYR A 354 -17.48 -21.07 -13.40
CA TYR A 354 -18.61 -20.73 -14.26
C TYR A 354 -18.57 -21.50 -15.58
N SER A 355 -19.74 -21.78 -16.14
CA SER A 355 -19.88 -22.56 -17.37
C SER A 355 -20.96 -22.04 -18.30
N ILE A 356 -20.89 -22.46 -19.57
CA ILE A 356 -22.03 -22.45 -20.49
C ILE A 356 -22.39 -23.91 -20.74
N SER A 357 -23.68 -24.23 -20.75
CA SER A 357 -24.19 -25.57 -21.06
C SER A 357 -24.14 -25.86 -22.57
N ASP A 358 -22.94 -25.87 -23.14
CA ASP A 358 -22.66 -26.35 -24.49
C ASP A 358 -21.47 -27.30 -24.47
N PHE A 359 -21.68 -28.49 -25.05
CA PHE A 359 -20.71 -29.58 -25.05
C PHE A 359 -20.11 -29.78 -26.45
N SER A 360 -20.16 -28.76 -27.31
CA SER A 360 -19.68 -28.85 -28.69
C SER A 360 -18.16 -28.80 -28.72
N LYS A 361 -17.51 -29.94 -28.96
CA LYS A 361 -16.04 -30.05 -29.03
C LYS A 361 -15.38 -29.01 -29.95
N TYR A 362 -16.01 -28.72 -31.09
CA TYR A 362 -15.47 -27.87 -32.15
C TYR A 362 -15.80 -26.37 -32.01
N LEU A 363 -16.64 -26.01 -31.03
CA LEU A 363 -17.01 -24.62 -30.71
C LEU A 363 -16.78 -24.37 -29.21
N PRO A 364 -15.53 -24.23 -28.77
CA PRO A 364 -15.27 -24.06 -27.34
C PRO A 364 -15.91 -22.77 -26.82
N SER A 365 -16.44 -22.87 -25.59
CA SER A 365 -16.89 -21.72 -24.83
C SER A 365 -15.68 -20.87 -24.41
N LEU A 366 -15.74 -19.56 -24.70
CA LEU A 366 -14.77 -18.59 -24.23
C LEU A 366 -15.43 -17.63 -23.24
N PHE A 367 -14.65 -17.22 -22.25
CA PHE A 367 -15.08 -16.38 -21.14
C PHE A 367 -14.18 -15.17 -21.00
N LYS A 368 -14.76 -14.08 -20.53
CA LYS A 368 -14.01 -12.95 -19.99
C LYS A 368 -14.65 -12.50 -18.71
N TYR A 369 -13.84 -11.97 -17.80
CA TYR A 369 -14.30 -11.53 -16.49
C TYR A 369 -13.69 -10.17 -16.11
N ARG A 370 -14.25 -9.56 -15.07
CA ARG A 370 -13.66 -8.43 -14.35
C ARG A 370 -14.06 -8.49 -12.87
N LEU A 371 -13.26 -7.84 -12.02
CA LEU A 371 -13.52 -7.77 -10.58
C LEU A 371 -13.51 -6.31 -10.13
N MET A 372 -14.70 -5.70 -10.10
CA MET A 372 -14.85 -4.32 -9.63
C MET A 372 -14.47 -4.24 -8.16
N GLY A 373 -13.70 -3.21 -7.78
CA GLY A 373 -13.05 -3.10 -6.47
C GLY A 373 -11.60 -3.58 -6.44
N PHE A 374 -11.14 -4.29 -7.49
CA PHE A 374 -9.73 -4.65 -7.68
C PHE A 374 -9.21 -4.20 -9.04
N ASN A 375 -9.83 -4.67 -10.13
CA ASN A 375 -9.52 -4.26 -11.50
C ASN A 375 -10.82 -4.16 -12.33
N ASN A 376 -11.10 -2.95 -12.82
CA ASN A 376 -12.34 -2.64 -13.52
C ASN A 376 -12.29 -2.99 -15.03
N ASN A 377 -11.12 -3.33 -15.57
CA ASN A 377 -10.95 -3.71 -16.97
C ASN A 377 -11.34 -5.17 -17.20
N TRP A 378 -11.95 -5.45 -18.36
CA TRP A 378 -12.22 -6.82 -18.77
C TRP A 378 -10.94 -7.58 -19.11
N SER A 379 -10.89 -8.85 -18.72
CA SER A 379 -9.84 -9.77 -19.17
C SER A 379 -9.93 -10.02 -20.67
N ASN A 380 -8.85 -10.57 -21.24
CA ASN A 380 -8.91 -11.21 -22.55
C ASN A 380 -9.86 -12.42 -22.51
N TRP A 381 -10.37 -12.79 -23.68
CA TRP A 381 -11.15 -14.02 -23.84
C TRP A 381 -10.26 -15.25 -23.58
N SER A 382 -10.76 -16.19 -22.77
CA SER A 382 -10.06 -17.42 -22.40
C SER A 382 -11.04 -18.59 -22.30
N SER A 383 -10.60 -19.81 -22.58
CA SER A 383 -11.40 -21.03 -22.37
C SER A 383 -11.47 -21.46 -20.90
N LYS A 384 -10.80 -20.77 -19.97
CA LYS A 384 -10.82 -21.08 -18.55
C LYS A 384 -12.21 -20.79 -17.95
N SER A 385 -12.84 -21.84 -17.44
CA SER A 385 -14.11 -21.83 -16.70
C SER A 385 -13.94 -21.56 -15.20
N GLU A 386 -12.72 -21.27 -14.74
CA GLU A 386 -12.44 -20.91 -13.36
C GLU A 386 -11.38 -19.82 -13.25
N ILE A 387 -11.49 -19.03 -12.20
CA ILE A 387 -10.54 -17.97 -11.86
C ILE A 387 -10.23 -17.98 -10.36
N TYR A 388 -8.98 -17.68 -10.03
CA TYR A 388 -8.48 -17.59 -8.66
C TYR A 388 -8.00 -16.16 -8.42
N PHE A 389 -8.50 -15.56 -7.33
CA PHE A 389 -8.05 -14.30 -6.80
C PHE A 389 -7.35 -14.57 -5.47
N GLU A 390 -6.08 -14.24 -5.38
CA GLU A 390 -5.27 -14.46 -4.19
C GLU A 390 -5.04 -13.14 -3.46
N ASN A 391 -4.98 -13.22 -2.12
CA ASN A 391 -4.60 -12.10 -1.26
C ASN A 391 -5.41 -10.81 -1.49
N LEU A 392 -6.71 -10.92 -1.71
CA LEU A 392 -7.56 -9.74 -1.90
C LEU A 392 -7.55 -8.85 -0.64
N PRO A 393 -7.41 -7.52 -0.79
CA PRO A 393 -7.58 -6.60 0.32
C PRO A 393 -8.97 -6.66 0.95
N HIS A 394 -9.15 -6.01 2.09
CA HIS A 394 -10.49 -5.80 2.63
C HIS A 394 -11.25 -4.81 1.75
N GLY A 395 -12.54 -5.03 1.55
CA GLY A 395 -13.34 -4.20 0.64
C GLY A 395 -14.55 -4.94 0.10
N THR A 396 -15.36 -4.23 -0.68
CA THR A 396 -16.50 -4.81 -1.40
C THR A 396 -16.13 -5.00 -2.86
N TYR A 397 -16.41 -6.19 -3.36
CA TYR A 397 -16.07 -6.60 -4.71
C TYR A 397 -17.31 -7.06 -5.46
N VAL A 398 -17.33 -6.80 -6.76
CA VAL A 398 -18.35 -7.32 -7.67
C VAL A 398 -17.65 -8.01 -8.83
N PHE A 399 -17.80 -9.33 -8.86
CA PHE A 399 -17.34 -10.16 -9.96
C PHE A 399 -18.36 -10.13 -11.08
N GLU A 400 -17.89 -9.92 -12.31
CA GLU A 400 -18.71 -10.06 -13.51
C GLU A 400 -18.04 -10.96 -14.53
N ALA A 401 -18.82 -11.83 -15.18
CA ALA A 401 -18.34 -12.65 -16.28
C ALA A 401 -19.34 -12.70 -17.44
N LYS A 402 -18.81 -12.81 -18.66
CA LYS A 402 -19.56 -13.01 -19.89
C LYS A 402 -18.94 -14.15 -20.68
N GLY A 403 -19.78 -14.87 -21.40
CA GLY A 403 -19.37 -15.98 -22.24
C GLY A 403 -19.64 -15.72 -23.72
N THR A 404 -18.97 -16.46 -24.59
CA THR A 404 -19.25 -16.50 -26.02
C THR A 404 -18.98 -17.91 -26.54
N ILE A 405 -19.82 -18.37 -27.46
CA ILE A 405 -19.58 -19.58 -28.24
C ILE A 405 -19.50 -19.14 -29.69
N GLY A 406 -18.27 -19.19 -30.20
CA GLY A 406 -17.95 -18.54 -31.46
C GLY A 406 -18.26 -17.05 -31.46
N SER A 407 -19.10 -16.60 -32.40
CA SER A 407 -19.50 -15.19 -32.51
C SER A 407 -20.72 -14.81 -31.66
N GLN A 408 -21.36 -15.78 -30.99
CA GLN A 408 -22.57 -15.55 -30.21
C GLN A 408 -22.24 -15.39 -28.73
N GLN A 409 -22.44 -14.18 -28.21
CA GLN A 409 -22.30 -13.90 -26.78
C GLN A 409 -23.49 -14.42 -26.00
N THR A 410 -23.27 -14.69 -24.71
CA THR A 410 -24.32 -15.10 -23.78
C THR A 410 -25.34 -13.98 -23.59
N VAL A 411 -26.61 -14.34 -23.47
CA VAL A 411 -27.71 -13.38 -23.28
C VAL A 411 -27.62 -12.69 -21.93
N ASN A 412 -27.14 -13.41 -20.91
CA ASN A 412 -26.91 -12.89 -19.57
C ASN A 412 -25.40 -12.68 -19.30
N SER A 413 -25.13 -11.93 -18.24
CA SER A 413 -23.83 -11.90 -17.56
C SER A 413 -23.97 -12.46 -16.16
N ILE A 414 -22.91 -13.09 -15.65
CA ILE A 414 -22.79 -13.39 -14.23
C ILE A 414 -22.49 -12.10 -13.49
N THR A 415 -23.12 -11.93 -12.33
CA THR A 415 -22.75 -10.92 -11.35
C THR A 415 -22.77 -11.57 -9.97
N TYR A 416 -21.69 -11.43 -9.19
CA TYR A 416 -21.61 -11.93 -7.82
C TYR A 416 -20.92 -10.90 -6.93
N ARG A 417 -21.53 -10.56 -5.80
CA ARG A 417 -20.99 -9.59 -4.84
C ARG A 417 -20.48 -10.31 -3.60
N PHE A 418 -19.33 -9.87 -3.11
CA PHE A 418 -18.80 -10.31 -1.82
C PHE A 418 -18.03 -9.18 -1.14
N THR A 419 -17.94 -9.24 0.18
CA THR A 419 -17.23 -8.26 1.01
C THR A 419 -16.25 -8.96 1.93
N ILE A 420 -14.99 -8.51 1.92
CA ILE A 420 -13.95 -8.96 2.83
C ILE A 420 -13.84 -7.97 3.98
N ALA A 421 -14.07 -8.44 5.21
CA ALA A 421 -14.03 -7.61 6.40
C ALA A 421 -12.65 -6.99 6.65
N LYS A 422 -12.65 -5.81 7.30
CA LYS A 422 -11.42 -5.14 7.75
C LYS A 422 -10.66 -6.00 8.77
N PRO A 423 -9.31 -5.94 8.78
CA PRO A 423 -8.51 -6.49 9.87
C PRO A 423 -8.96 -5.92 11.22
N TRP A 424 -8.81 -6.70 12.30
CA TRP A 424 -9.30 -6.33 13.63
C TRP A 424 -8.73 -5.00 14.14
N TYR A 425 -7.46 -4.70 13.83
CA TYR A 425 -6.77 -3.48 14.25
C TYR A 425 -7.20 -2.20 13.49
N LEU A 426 -7.98 -2.35 12.41
CA LEU A 426 -8.59 -1.26 11.65
C LEU A 426 -10.10 -1.14 11.89
N LYS A 427 -10.68 -1.98 12.75
CA LYS A 427 -12.09 -1.86 13.14
C LYS A 427 -12.28 -0.60 13.99
N THR A 428 -13.47 0.00 13.90
CA THR A 428 -13.83 1.20 14.68
C THR A 428 -13.63 0.99 16.18
N SER A 429 -13.89 -0.21 16.69
CA SER A 429 -13.64 -0.56 18.10
C SER A 429 -12.17 -0.48 18.49
N ALA A 430 -11.24 -0.92 17.63
CA ALA A 430 -9.80 -0.83 17.89
C ALA A 430 -9.33 0.63 17.88
N LEU A 431 -9.85 1.44 16.95
CA LEU A 431 -9.55 2.88 16.90
C LEU A 431 -10.01 3.61 18.18
N ILE A 432 -11.18 3.26 18.72
CA ILE A 432 -11.68 3.78 19.99
C ILE A 432 -10.73 3.39 21.14
N ILE A 433 -10.28 2.14 21.19
CA ILE A 433 -9.31 1.69 22.20
C ILE A 433 -8.01 2.50 22.09
N TYR A 434 -7.47 2.71 20.89
CA TYR A 434 -6.26 3.52 20.71
C TYR A 434 -6.44 4.96 21.17
N PHE A 435 -7.61 5.54 20.93
CA PHE A 435 -7.95 6.88 21.41
C PHE A 435 -7.93 6.96 22.94
N PHE A 436 -8.59 6.02 23.63
CA PHE A 436 -8.57 5.96 25.09
C PHE A 436 -7.20 5.64 25.67
N LEU A 437 -6.43 4.77 25.02
CA LEU A 437 -5.06 4.46 25.42
C LEU A 437 -4.17 5.71 25.30
N GLY A 438 -4.38 6.51 24.26
CA GLY A 438 -3.74 7.83 24.11
C GLY A 438 -4.10 8.80 25.23
N ILE A 439 -5.39 8.89 25.61
CA ILE A 439 -5.83 9.69 26.76
C ILE A 439 -5.22 9.19 28.07
N LEU A 440 -5.16 7.87 28.28
CA LEU A 440 -4.57 7.27 29.46
C LEU A 440 -3.07 7.60 29.55
N ILE A 441 -2.35 7.52 28.43
CA ILE A 441 -0.94 7.92 28.37
C ILE A 441 -0.79 9.40 28.73
N LEU A 442 -1.64 10.29 28.20
CA LEU A 442 -1.64 11.71 28.56
C LEU A 442 -1.96 11.94 30.05
N MET A 443 -2.90 11.19 30.62
CA MET A 443 -3.21 11.23 32.05
C MET A 443 -2.03 10.76 32.90
N ILE A 444 -1.37 9.66 32.52
CA ILE A 444 -0.18 9.15 33.22
C ILE A 444 0.94 10.20 33.15
N ILE A 445 1.19 10.78 31.98
CA ILE A 445 2.18 11.86 31.82
C ILE A 445 1.82 13.04 32.75
N ASN A 446 0.55 13.45 32.79
CA ASN A 446 0.09 14.53 33.67
C ASN A 446 0.26 14.19 35.17
N VAL A 447 -0.04 12.94 35.57
CA VAL A 447 0.14 12.48 36.96
C VAL A 447 1.62 12.43 37.33
N LEU A 448 2.48 11.87 36.47
CA LEU A 448 3.92 11.83 36.68
C LEU A 448 4.50 13.25 36.76
N HIS A 449 4.06 14.14 35.87
CA HIS A 449 4.43 15.55 35.88
C HIS A 449 3.98 16.21 37.18
N ARG A 450 2.73 16.04 37.59
CA ARG A 450 2.19 16.61 38.84
C ARG A 450 2.92 16.09 40.08
N ASN A 451 3.23 14.79 40.13
CA ASN A 451 3.98 14.20 41.24
C ASN A 451 5.44 14.69 41.27
N TYR A 452 6.09 14.82 40.10
CA TYR A 452 7.41 15.41 40.00
C TYR A 452 7.41 16.85 40.54
N PHE A 453 6.45 17.68 40.11
CA PHE A 453 6.31 19.06 40.60
C PHE A 453 5.97 19.14 42.09
N LYS A 454 5.09 18.26 42.60
CA LYS A 454 4.75 18.20 44.03
C LYS A 454 5.97 17.85 44.88
N ASN A 455 6.76 16.85 44.47
CA ASN A 455 7.97 16.47 45.18
C ASN A 455 9.02 17.60 45.18
N GLN A 456 9.09 18.39 44.10
CA GLN A 456 9.95 19.57 44.07
C GLN A 456 9.45 20.68 45.01
N GLN A 457 8.14 20.89 45.10
CA GLN A 457 7.54 21.83 46.04
C GLN A 457 7.74 21.41 47.50
N GLU A 458 7.58 20.13 47.83
CA GLU A 458 7.81 19.62 49.19
C GLU A 458 9.28 19.79 49.61
N LYS A 459 10.25 19.50 48.71
CA LYS A 459 11.67 19.77 48.98
C LYS A 459 11.95 21.25 49.23
N LEU A 460 11.35 22.14 48.43
CA LEU A 460 11.49 23.57 48.61
C LEU A 460 10.86 24.04 49.94
N LEU A 461 9.71 23.46 50.32
CA LEU A 461 9.05 23.75 51.58
C LEU A 461 9.91 23.31 52.78
N GLN A 462 10.47 22.10 52.74
CA GLN A 462 11.38 21.59 53.78
C GLN A 462 12.64 22.46 53.92
N GLN A 463 13.18 22.97 52.81
CA GLN A 463 14.30 23.92 52.86
C GLN A 463 13.90 25.22 53.57
N LYS A 464 12.70 25.74 53.28
CA LYS A 464 12.16 26.93 53.96
C LYS A 464 11.86 26.68 55.43
N GLU A 465 11.29 25.53 55.79
CA GLU A 465 11.03 25.16 57.19
C GLU A 465 12.33 25.09 57.98
N LYS A 466 13.38 24.44 57.44
CA LYS A 466 14.71 24.44 58.05
C LYS A 466 15.29 25.85 58.20
N GLU A 467 15.10 26.71 57.21
CA GLU A 467 15.55 28.10 57.29
C GLU A 467 14.80 28.88 58.39
N ILE A 468 13.49 28.67 58.53
CA ILE A 468 12.67 29.26 59.59
C ILE A 468 13.09 28.72 60.96
N GLU A 469 13.33 27.42 61.09
CA GLU A 469 13.78 26.77 62.32
C GLU A 469 15.14 27.32 62.78
N ILE A 470 16.10 27.46 61.85
CA ILE A 470 17.39 28.10 62.13
C ILE A 470 17.20 29.54 62.62
N LYS A 471 16.34 30.33 61.95
CA LYS A 471 16.01 31.69 62.39
C LYS A 471 15.35 31.74 63.76
N GLN A 472 14.50 30.76 64.10
CA GLN A 472 13.87 30.67 65.41
C GLN A 472 14.90 30.34 66.50
N LEU A 473 15.79 29.39 66.23
CA LEU A 473 16.89 29.04 67.14
C LEU A 473 17.83 30.23 67.37
N GLU A 474 18.19 30.98 66.33
CA GLU A 474 18.96 32.22 66.46
C GLU A 474 18.25 33.24 67.37
N ASN A 475 16.93 33.39 67.20
CA ASN A 475 16.12 34.32 67.99
C ASN A 475 15.97 33.84 69.46
N GLU A 476 15.80 32.54 69.70
CA GLU A 476 15.80 31.95 71.05
C GLU A 476 17.15 32.13 71.75
N GLN A 477 18.26 31.95 71.04
CA GLN A 477 19.59 32.22 71.59
C GLN A 477 19.74 33.68 72.00
N GLN A 478 19.28 34.62 71.15
CA GLN A 478 19.28 36.04 71.51
C GLN A 478 18.41 36.30 72.75
N LEU A 479 17.20 35.72 72.81
CA LEU A 479 16.31 35.85 73.97
C LEU A 479 16.95 35.27 75.25
N MET A 480 17.61 34.12 75.16
CA MET A 480 18.29 33.48 76.28
C MET A 480 19.46 34.32 76.79
N GLN A 481 20.23 34.94 75.88
CA GLN A 481 21.28 35.89 76.25
C GLN A 481 20.70 37.09 77.01
N PHE A 482 19.61 37.68 76.52
CA PHE A 482 18.91 38.75 77.23
C PHE A 482 18.43 38.31 78.62
N LYS A 483 17.85 37.12 78.74
CA LYS A 483 17.33 36.59 80.01
C LYS A 483 18.43 36.34 81.04
N ASN A 484 19.58 35.81 80.60
CA ASN A 484 20.75 35.63 81.47
C ASN A 484 21.30 36.97 81.98
N LEU A 485 21.35 37.99 81.12
CA LEU A 485 21.75 39.35 81.54
C LEU A 485 20.80 39.92 82.60
N ASP A 486 19.50 39.69 82.46
CA ASP A 486 18.50 40.15 83.44
C ASP A 486 18.59 39.40 84.78
N LEU A 487 18.77 38.08 84.74
CA LEU A 487 19.00 37.25 85.93
C LEU A 487 20.25 37.68 86.70
N GLN A 488 21.33 38.02 85.99
CA GLN A 488 22.55 38.50 86.62
C GLN A 488 22.31 39.81 87.38
N LYS A 489 21.56 40.75 86.78
CA LYS A 489 21.17 42.00 87.45
C LYS A 489 20.32 41.74 88.69
N ASP A 490 19.41 40.77 88.63
CA ASP A 490 18.51 40.47 89.75
C ASP A 490 19.27 39.81 90.92
N ILE A 491 20.23 38.93 90.64
CA ILE A 491 21.15 38.37 91.65
C ILE A 491 21.98 39.48 92.32
N ASP A 492 22.51 40.43 91.54
CA ASP A 492 23.29 41.55 92.08
C ASP A 492 22.45 42.46 92.97
N SER A 493 21.18 42.70 92.60
CA SER A 493 20.22 43.45 93.42
C SER A 493 19.94 42.76 94.77
N LYS A 494 19.65 41.45 94.74
CA LYS A 494 19.39 40.64 95.94
C LYS A 494 20.59 40.56 96.90
N ASN A 495 21.79 40.38 96.37
CA ASN A 495 23.02 40.36 97.18
C ASN A 495 23.26 41.70 97.89
N ARG A 496 22.90 42.80 97.24
CA ARG A 496 23.01 44.15 97.79
C ARG A 496 22.04 44.40 98.94
N GLU A 497 20.80 43.93 98.79
CA GLU A 497 19.76 44.01 99.81
C GLU A 497 20.12 43.21 101.07
N LEU A 498 20.66 42.00 100.89
CA LEU A 498 21.11 41.13 101.98
C LEU A 498 22.30 41.73 102.75
N GLY A 499 23.26 42.34 102.02
CA GLY A 499 24.43 42.99 102.60
C GLY A 499 24.06 44.19 103.49
N LEU A 500 23.10 45.02 103.07
CA LEU A 500 22.64 46.18 103.85
C LEU A 500 21.90 45.78 105.13
N SER A 501 21.08 44.71 105.08
CA SER A 501 20.34 44.22 106.25
C SER A 501 21.26 43.61 107.32
N THR A 502 22.27 42.85 106.90
CA THR A 502 23.26 42.23 107.79
C THR A 502 24.12 43.28 108.50
N MET A 503 24.55 44.32 107.77
CA MET A 503 25.37 45.40 108.32
C MET A 503 24.61 46.23 109.36
N ASN A 504 23.32 46.46 109.15
CA ASN A 504 22.45 47.14 110.11
C ASN A 504 22.25 46.34 111.40
N LEU A 505 22.12 45.01 111.32
CA LEU A 505 22.00 44.14 112.48
C LEU A 505 23.29 44.10 113.32
N ILE A 506 24.46 44.08 112.67
CA ILE A 506 25.77 44.11 113.35
C ILE A 506 25.96 45.42 114.11
N LYS A 507 25.73 46.57 113.46
CA LYS A 507 25.81 47.90 114.10
C LYS A 507 24.86 48.01 115.31
N ARG A 508 23.66 47.45 115.21
CA ARG A 508 22.66 47.48 116.28
C ARG A 508 23.08 46.65 117.49
N ASN A 509 23.71 45.50 117.27
CA ASN A 509 24.25 44.67 118.35
C ASN A 509 25.48 45.29 119.01
N GLU A 510 26.35 45.95 118.25
CA GLU A 510 27.51 46.69 118.78
C GLU A 510 27.07 47.85 119.68
N LEU A 511 26.01 48.57 119.28
CA LEU A 511 25.43 49.68 120.03
C LEU A 511 24.76 49.21 121.34
N LEU A 512 24.03 48.09 121.32
CA LEU A 512 23.47 47.47 122.52
C LEU A 512 24.57 46.96 123.48
N GLY A 513 25.69 46.49 122.95
CA GLY A 513 26.88 46.10 123.73
C GLY A 513 27.50 47.28 124.48
N THR A 514 27.63 48.44 123.82
CA THR A 514 28.20 49.66 124.41
C THR A 514 27.27 50.25 125.49
N ILE A 515 25.95 50.24 125.26
CA ILE A 515 24.94 50.67 126.24
C ILE A 515 24.95 49.78 127.50
N LYS A 516 25.08 48.46 127.33
CA LYS A 516 25.15 47.51 128.45
C LYS A 516 26.40 47.71 129.32
N LYS A 517 27.53 48.10 128.70
CA LYS A 517 28.82 48.26 129.40
C LYS A 517 28.87 49.51 130.28
N GLU A 518 28.24 50.61 129.85
CA GLU A 518 28.17 51.87 130.61
C GLU A 518 27.14 51.83 131.75
N LEU A 519 26.02 51.12 131.59
CA LEU A 519 24.99 50.95 132.63
C LEU A 519 25.43 50.06 133.81
N GLY A 520 26.49 49.26 133.65
CA GLY A 520 26.98 48.33 134.67
C GLY A 520 27.82 48.95 135.79
N SER A 521 28.20 50.22 135.70
CA SER A 521 29.24 50.85 136.54
C SER A 521 28.82 52.10 137.34
N THR A 522 27.53 52.42 137.45
CA THR A 522 27.09 53.74 137.96
C THR A 522 26.28 53.65 139.26
N LYS A 523 26.69 54.43 140.29
CA LYS A 523 26.14 54.44 141.66
C LYS A 523 25.72 55.83 142.19
N SER A 524 25.47 56.83 141.34
CA SER A 524 24.97 58.14 141.79
C SER A 524 24.04 58.82 140.78
N MET A 525 23.04 59.54 141.29
CA MET A 525 21.93 60.18 140.58
C MET A 525 22.32 61.45 139.80
N THR A 526 23.57 61.91 139.93
CA THR A 526 24.10 63.08 139.21
C THR A 526 24.72 62.76 137.84
N ASP A 527 24.80 61.47 137.46
CA ASP A 527 25.43 61.00 136.21
C ASP A 527 24.44 60.62 135.10
N ILE A 528 23.14 60.85 135.31
CA ILE A 528 22.09 60.55 134.31
C ILE A 528 22.15 61.51 133.11
N GLU A 529 22.67 62.73 133.29
CA GLU A 529 22.84 63.71 132.19
C GLU A 529 23.94 63.30 131.19
N ALA A 530 24.95 62.53 131.60
CA ALA A 530 25.99 62.02 130.69
C ALA A 530 25.47 60.89 129.78
N VAL A 531 24.60 60.02 130.32
CA VAL A 531 23.93 58.94 129.58
C VAL A 531 22.89 59.51 128.61
N ILE A 532 22.15 60.55 128.99
CA ILE A 532 21.24 61.28 128.10
C ILE A 532 22.03 62.03 126.99
N LYS A 533 23.23 62.57 127.27
CA LYS A 533 24.12 63.15 126.24
C LYS A 533 24.65 62.11 125.25
N LEU A 534 24.98 60.89 125.70
CA LEU A 534 25.43 59.80 124.82
C LEU A 534 24.29 59.24 123.95
N ILE A 535 23.07 59.19 124.47
CA ILE A 535 21.86 58.84 123.71
C ILE A 535 21.55 59.93 122.67
N ASN A 536 21.64 61.21 123.03
CA ASN A 536 21.40 62.32 122.10
C ASN A 536 22.52 62.50 121.06
N ASN A 537 23.78 62.18 121.37
CA ASN A 537 24.87 62.20 120.40
C ASN A 537 24.86 61.01 119.43
N ASN A 538 24.37 59.84 119.84
CA ASN A 538 24.18 58.69 118.93
C ASN A 538 22.83 58.69 118.18
N LEU A 539 21.91 59.58 118.52
CA LEU A 539 20.70 59.88 117.74
C LEU A 539 20.91 61.01 116.71
N ASN A 540 22.11 61.60 116.64
CA ASN A 540 22.44 62.60 115.62
C ASN A 540 22.83 61.93 114.29
N THR A 541 21.84 61.88 113.39
CA THR A 541 21.86 61.36 112.00
C THR A 541 22.73 62.15 111.00
N SER A 542 23.76 62.88 111.45
CA SER A 542 24.61 63.66 110.53
C SER A 542 25.66 62.83 109.79
N ASP A 543 26.16 61.74 110.39
CA ASP A 543 27.16 60.87 109.75
C ASP A 543 26.54 59.83 108.79
N ASP A 544 25.28 59.45 109.00
CA ASP A 544 24.56 58.56 108.07
C ASP A 544 24.36 59.17 106.67
N TRP A 545 24.28 60.51 106.58
CA TRP A 545 24.22 61.19 105.29
C TRP A 545 25.52 61.08 104.50
N LYS A 546 26.69 61.16 105.15
CA LYS A 546 27.98 61.04 104.44
C LYS A 546 28.18 59.64 103.88
N LEU A 547 27.88 58.61 104.68
CA LEU A 547 27.94 57.21 104.25
C LEU A 547 26.96 56.93 103.10
N PHE A 548 25.74 57.46 103.19
CA PHE A 548 24.76 57.36 102.11
C PHE A 548 25.21 58.11 100.85
N GLU A 549 25.74 59.34 100.97
CA GLU A 549 26.23 60.13 99.84
C GLU A 549 27.38 59.42 99.12
N GLU A 550 28.27 58.76 99.86
CA GLU A 550 29.39 58.00 99.30
C GLU A 550 28.94 56.70 98.61
N ALA A 551 28.00 55.95 99.21
CA ALA A 551 27.38 54.78 98.58
C ALA A 551 26.57 55.16 97.32
N PHE A 552 25.85 56.28 97.35
CA PHE A 552 25.07 56.77 96.21
C PHE A 552 25.98 57.22 95.06
N LYS A 553 27.05 58.00 95.34
CA LYS A 553 28.05 58.40 94.33
C LYS A 553 28.70 57.21 93.63
N ASN A 554 28.90 56.09 94.33
CA ASN A 554 29.46 54.88 93.72
C ASN A 554 28.47 54.13 92.83
N THR A 555 27.16 54.26 93.09
CA THR A 555 26.11 53.55 92.35
C THR A 555 25.71 54.28 91.08
N ASP A 556 25.50 55.59 91.17
CA ASP A 556 25.05 56.43 90.07
C ASP A 556 26.13 57.49 89.80
N LYS A 557 27.26 57.01 89.24
CA LYS A 557 28.49 57.78 89.05
C LYS A 557 28.33 59.02 88.13
N GLY A 558 27.22 59.12 87.40
CA GLY A 558 26.94 60.20 86.44
C GLY A 558 25.92 61.24 86.94
N PHE A 559 24.93 60.84 87.74
CA PHE A 559 23.80 61.70 88.12
C PHE A 559 24.23 62.99 88.81
N MET A 560 25.12 62.92 89.81
CA MET A 560 25.56 64.11 90.55
C MET A 560 26.30 65.12 89.66
N LYS A 561 27.03 64.63 88.65
CA LYS A 561 27.76 65.48 87.70
C LYS A 561 26.79 66.16 86.74
N LYS A 562 25.80 65.42 86.22
CA LYS A 562 24.78 65.93 85.29
C LYS A 562 23.78 66.89 85.97
N LEU A 563 23.35 66.56 87.19
CA LEU A 563 22.49 67.42 88.00
C LEU A 563 23.17 68.76 88.31
N LYS A 564 24.46 68.76 88.64
CA LYS A 564 25.23 70.00 88.86
C LYS A 564 25.51 70.78 87.58
N SER A 565 25.65 70.11 86.43
CA SER A 565 25.82 70.80 85.14
C SER A 565 24.53 71.44 84.64
N GLU A 566 23.38 70.79 84.83
CA GLU A 566 22.08 71.32 84.40
C GLU A 566 21.53 72.35 85.39
N HIS A 567 21.78 72.19 86.69
CA HIS A 567 21.25 73.04 87.75
C HIS A 567 22.34 73.45 88.75
N SER A 568 23.19 74.39 88.35
CA SER A 568 24.31 74.89 89.16
C SER A 568 23.87 75.66 90.43
N ASN A 569 22.63 76.13 90.49
CA ASN A 569 22.11 76.98 91.57
C ASN A 569 21.55 76.21 92.79
N LEU A 570 21.72 74.88 92.83
CA LEU A 570 21.20 74.04 93.91
C LEU A 570 22.12 74.03 95.13
N THR A 571 21.53 74.17 96.32
CA THR A 571 22.27 74.08 97.59
C THR A 571 22.53 72.62 97.97
N SER A 572 23.45 72.36 98.91
CA SER A 572 23.72 70.99 99.40
C SER A 572 22.47 70.28 99.94
N ASN A 573 21.54 71.03 100.55
CA ASN A 573 20.27 70.48 101.03
C ASN A 573 19.30 70.16 99.88
N ASP A 574 19.35 70.92 98.78
CA ASP A 574 18.58 70.64 97.57
C ASP A 574 19.10 69.39 96.87
N LEU A 575 20.43 69.25 96.76
CA LEU A 575 21.09 68.05 96.23
C LEU A 575 20.75 66.81 97.05
N ARG A 576 20.72 66.94 98.38
CA ARG A 576 20.27 65.88 99.29
C ARG A 576 18.84 65.45 99.00
N LEU A 577 17.93 66.39 98.81
CA LEU A 577 16.55 66.09 98.42
C LEU A 577 16.48 65.42 97.04
N CYS A 578 17.22 65.90 96.03
CA CYS A 578 17.29 65.28 94.71
C CYS A 578 17.77 63.83 94.76
N THR A 579 18.71 63.52 95.67
CA THR A 579 19.23 62.17 95.83
C THR A 579 18.14 61.21 96.31
N TYR A 580 17.32 61.62 97.27
CA TYR A 580 16.18 60.82 97.71
C TYR A 580 15.11 60.68 96.63
N LEU A 581 14.90 61.71 95.80
CA LEU A 581 14.00 61.66 94.65
C LEU A 581 14.50 60.73 93.55
N ARG A 582 15.83 60.66 93.34
CA ARG A 582 16.47 59.74 92.39
C ARG A 582 16.33 58.28 92.80
N LEU A 583 16.17 58.01 94.10
CA LEU A 583 15.78 56.69 94.61
C LEU A 583 14.27 56.45 94.56
N ASN A 584 13.51 57.34 93.91
CA ASN A 584 12.07 57.27 93.76
C ASN A 584 11.29 57.28 95.11
N LEU A 585 11.84 57.91 96.16
CA LEU A 585 11.18 57.99 97.46
C LEU A 585 10.07 59.04 97.47
N SER A 586 8.96 58.70 98.13
CA SER A 586 7.81 59.59 98.33
C SER A 586 8.06 60.63 99.44
N SER A 587 7.29 61.73 99.47
CA SER A 587 7.39 62.74 100.54
C SER A 587 7.18 62.15 101.94
N LYS A 588 6.37 61.08 102.06
CA LYS A 588 6.14 60.35 103.32
C LYS A 588 7.39 59.62 103.80
N GLU A 589 8.19 59.07 102.88
CA GLU A 589 9.43 58.34 103.20
C GLU A 589 10.61 59.26 103.41
N ILE A 590 10.65 60.40 102.71
CA ILE A 590 11.72 61.40 102.86
C ILE A 590 11.61 62.15 104.20
N ALA A 591 10.40 62.37 104.70
CA ALA A 591 10.16 63.16 105.91
C ALA A 591 10.90 62.61 107.16
N PRO A 592 10.80 61.31 107.49
CA PRO A 592 11.62 60.71 108.56
C PRO A 592 13.13 60.86 108.32
N LEU A 593 13.60 60.68 107.09
CA LEU A 593 15.04 60.72 106.75
C LEU A 593 15.66 62.13 106.89
N LEU A 594 14.84 63.16 106.71
CA LEU A 594 15.25 64.55 106.91
C LEU A 594 14.90 65.08 108.31
N ASN A 595 14.27 64.26 109.16
CA ASN A 595 13.74 64.63 110.47
C ASN A 595 12.88 65.92 110.43
N ILE A 596 12.01 66.03 109.44
CA ILE A 596 11.08 67.16 109.26
C ILE A 596 9.68 66.64 108.91
N SER A 597 8.67 67.50 109.06
CA SER A 597 7.29 67.12 108.69
C SER A 597 7.15 66.84 107.18
N ILE A 598 6.22 65.96 106.80
CA ILE A 598 5.87 65.67 105.39
C ILE A 598 5.56 66.96 104.63
N ARG A 599 4.81 67.87 105.26
CA ARG A 599 4.47 69.18 104.69
C ARG A 599 5.72 70.04 104.43
N SER A 600 6.74 69.95 105.29
CA SER A 600 8.03 70.62 105.06
C SER A 600 8.78 70.05 103.86
N VAL A 601 8.70 68.74 103.60
CA VAL A 601 9.29 68.11 102.41
C VAL A 601 8.57 68.57 101.14
N GLU A 602 7.24 68.61 101.16
CA GLU A 602 6.44 69.07 100.01
C GLU A 602 6.76 70.52 99.64
N VAL A 603 6.88 71.40 100.65
CA VAL A 603 7.31 72.79 100.44
C VAL A 603 8.72 72.85 99.86
N LYS A 604 9.65 72.01 100.34
CA LYS A 604 11.01 71.92 99.76
C LYS A 604 10.96 71.41 98.31
N ARG A 605 10.14 70.42 97.97
CA ARG A 605 9.95 69.93 96.58
C ARG A 605 9.40 71.03 95.68
N TYR A 606 8.42 71.81 96.14
CA TYR A 606 7.89 72.95 95.40
C TYR A 606 8.97 74.01 95.14
N ARG A 607 9.78 74.35 96.16
CA ARG A 607 10.92 75.27 96.02
C ARG A 607 11.98 74.73 95.05
N LEU A 608 12.29 73.44 95.13
CA LEU A 608 13.23 72.75 94.25
C LEU A 608 12.76 72.80 92.79
N ARG A 609 11.48 72.54 92.55
CA ARG A 609 10.85 72.66 91.22
C ARG A 609 10.99 74.06 90.63
N LYS A 610 10.75 75.11 91.44
CA LYS A 610 10.98 76.50 91.01
C LYS A 610 12.45 76.79 90.71
N LYS A 611 13.40 76.28 91.53
CA LYS A 611 14.84 76.47 91.30
C LYS A 611 15.33 75.79 90.01
N MET A 612 14.72 74.66 89.64
CA MET A 612 15.01 73.93 88.40
C MET A 612 14.22 74.44 87.18
N ASN A 613 13.44 75.51 87.35
CA ASN A 613 12.64 76.14 86.30
C ASN A 613 11.66 75.19 85.59
N LEU A 614 11.10 74.23 86.33
CA LEU A 614 10.19 73.22 85.79
C LEU A 614 8.74 73.75 85.74
N PRO A 615 7.97 73.45 84.67
CA PRO A 615 6.56 73.82 84.55
C PRO A 615 5.71 73.28 85.72
N HIS A 616 4.60 73.95 86.05
CA HIS A 616 3.76 73.55 87.19
C HIS A 616 3.17 72.14 87.05
N GLU A 617 3.00 71.66 85.82
CA GLU A 617 2.43 70.34 85.51
C GLU A 617 3.48 69.23 85.45
N ALA A 618 4.78 69.57 85.44
CA ALA A 618 5.85 68.58 85.38
C ALA A 618 6.08 67.91 86.75
N SER A 619 6.13 66.57 86.74
CA SER A 619 6.50 65.77 87.92
C SER A 619 7.98 65.92 88.22
N LEU A 620 8.30 66.54 89.36
CA LEU A 620 9.68 66.66 89.84
C LEU A 620 10.36 65.30 90.00
N SER A 621 9.64 64.26 90.43
CA SER A 621 10.21 62.91 90.56
C SER A 621 10.60 62.32 89.21
N SER A 622 9.72 62.43 88.20
CA SER A 622 9.97 61.90 86.86
C SER A 622 11.15 62.59 86.20
N TYR A 623 11.22 63.93 86.29
CA TYR A 623 12.36 64.69 85.78
C TYR A 623 13.69 64.25 86.42
N ILE A 624 13.71 64.04 87.74
CA ILE A 624 14.92 63.61 88.45
C ILE A 624 15.32 62.16 88.10
N LEU A 625 14.37 61.30 87.77
CA LEU A 625 14.64 59.94 87.29
C LEU A 625 15.14 59.89 85.84
N GLU A 626 14.92 60.94 85.05
CA GLU A 626 15.40 61.06 83.65
C GLU A 626 16.81 61.67 83.52
N ILE A 627 17.24 62.49 84.49
CA ILE A 627 18.62 63.05 84.53
C ILE A 627 19.63 61.91 84.61
#